data_AF-A0A6M3KJT0-F1
#
_entry.id   AF-A0A6M3KJT0-F1
#
_cell.length_a   1.000
_cell.length_b   1.000
_cell.length_c   1.000
_cell.angle_alpha   90.00
_cell.angle_beta   90.00
_cell.angle_gamma   90.00
#
_symmetry.space_group_name_H-M   'P 1'
#
loop_
_entity.id
_entity.type
_entity.pdbx_description
1 polymer ?
#
loop_
_entity_poly.entity_id
_entity_poly.type
_entity_poly.pdbx_seq_one_letter_code
_entity_poly.pdbx_strand_id
1 'polypeptide(L)'
;MPTEEQTYHDSWAICKATPGGERYQGQKLTISNRLVTHLSFYLKRTGTQSPGDEGYHYQIYSVATDTLLGSVSMGQWKDISDTGEWIEGELGTPVQIDEEVRICVFSPWGVQGQHYLSVGYNAGSVKADEVYTHTDNYPPENWTDDSQNDLAYIYTYSEDAPTVTTQAMTNVLPTSATGNGNITSIGAALVTEHGHCWNTTGTPTTADSKTTNGAGSVGAFTSSLYGLSPVLHYYVRAYATNVYGTSYGAEVHFMTTWVLAPGLYGKQWVWVDWNDDGSFAGTYDDITADVLEIPDITYGKERELDEAVPASLQLLVYNGTHKYSPPNTSSVLNTGGNTLRAGHKIMAGQSFPFDDFLDLDGTGIASHIVPYDSSFTWLEESGTFVIDTNAVKETGGSGGIAVIDFEESDAHVQVKFKKGADDDCILVVRFFDINNYIYLKTTSTDLELRKVVATSDSLIQGVTHAWSVGDTKIIKIVLHGDYLWVIVDLVQVIPDPATGIPLADNFNETKTKYGIGGPSIHANARYDDFGGVYSLFYGTIDSIIPTPSKERQTAQIEASDDMKIMARTMLFRRVYTHSGVFDSFKGYLEEIIKSIPNMPQPGEIFDNGESVDNPFKSWWNISALDACREVEKEENGLFYQDRDGIWRFEAKGHRAATPHDAARCTFYDVYATNNLAFTDLKWMSGDENVKNFITVTLQRTQADPESPLEVWRCAEADVLDGEITDSTLEIAASSSVVIFMVAEQFEYINLIVTPVATTDYAANAAADGSGVDKTANLSVAVAYPFFGSYGKGARLTLTNSDTSAIFVTRLRIRALTALRLQEKSSVLAEDTTSQTTYGIRTHNVDARILDTRYEAQTLADDIETKEDDPRATVQIVLANATKENLTKILSLQLSDRVTINYSSMGINEDFYINKIQYRVSNGGLAVEAVLTLIEVS
;
A
#
# COMPACT_ATOMS: atom_id res chain seq x y z
N MET A 1 -54.37 -9.53 6.41
CA MET A 1 -53.80 -10.08 7.65
C MET A 1 -54.67 -11.25 8.06
N PRO A 2 -54.09 -12.40 8.43
CA PRO A 2 -54.85 -13.52 8.98
C PRO A 2 -55.52 -13.17 10.32
N THR A 3 -56.57 -13.91 10.65
CA THR A 3 -57.38 -13.71 11.84
C THR A 3 -57.64 -15.03 12.56
N GLU A 4 -57.73 -14.99 13.89
CA GLU A 4 -58.38 -16.04 14.67
C GLU A 4 -59.65 -15.49 15.28
N GLU A 5 -60.70 -16.31 15.31
CA GLU A 5 -62.02 -15.84 15.68
C GLU A 5 -62.86 -16.88 16.42
N GLN A 6 -63.64 -16.42 17.38
CA GLN A 6 -64.85 -17.06 17.85
C GLN A 6 -66.01 -16.13 17.52
N THR A 7 -66.80 -16.45 16.50
CA THR A 7 -67.87 -15.58 16.02
C THR A 7 -69.26 -16.00 16.49
N TYR A 8 -69.41 -17.20 17.07
CA TYR A 8 -70.69 -17.68 17.56
C TYR A 8 -71.04 -17.06 18.91
N HIS A 9 -72.27 -16.56 19.03
CA HIS A 9 -72.82 -16.01 20.25
C HIS A 9 -74.34 -16.23 20.27
N ASP A 10 -74.90 -16.52 21.44
CA ASP A 10 -76.35 -16.68 21.64
C ASP A 10 -76.88 -15.85 22.83
N SER A 11 -75.96 -15.25 23.60
CA SER A 11 -76.25 -14.48 24.80
C SER A 11 -75.40 -13.20 24.87
N TRP A 12 -75.62 -12.39 25.89
CA TRP A 12 -74.99 -11.09 26.08
C TRP A 12 -74.51 -10.90 27.51
N ALA A 13 -73.22 -10.61 27.66
CA ALA A 13 -72.60 -10.27 28.93
C ALA A 13 -72.50 -8.75 29.06
N ILE A 14 -72.72 -8.23 30.26
CA ILE A 14 -72.76 -6.79 30.50
C ILE A 14 -71.44 -6.35 31.13
N CYS A 15 -70.75 -5.37 30.52
CA CYS A 15 -69.63 -4.68 31.14
C CYS A 15 -70.17 -3.52 32.00
N LYS A 16 -70.06 -3.58 33.33
CA LYS A 16 -70.55 -2.52 34.24
C LYS A 16 -69.68 -2.34 35.49
N ALA A 17 -69.54 -1.10 35.96
CA ALA A 17 -68.69 -0.74 37.10
C ALA A 17 -69.36 -0.73 38.49
N THR A 18 -70.54 -1.35 38.63
CA THR A 18 -71.30 -1.44 39.89
C THR A 18 -70.82 -2.60 40.79
N PRO A 19 -70.99 -2.55 42.12
CA PRO A 19 -70.72 -3.69 43.00
C PRO A 19 -71.47 -4.96 42.54
N GLY A 20 -70.74 -6.08 42.33
CA GLY A 20 -71.28 -7.31 41.74
C GLY A 20 -71.50 -7.22 40.22
N GLY A 21 -70.78 -6.33 39.54
CA GLY A 21 -70.83 -6.12 38.11
C GLY A 21 -69.46 -6.23 37.46
N GLU A 22 -69.40 -7.01 36.40
CA GLU A 22 -68.16 -7.38 35.72
C GLU A 22 -67.68 -6.21 34.86
N ARG A 23 -66.54 -5.59 35.24
CA ARG A 23 -65.94 -4.44 34.56
C ARG A 23 -65.16 -4.84 33.31
N TYR A 24 -64.62 -6.05 33.36
CA TYR A 24 -63.84 -6.69 32.33
C TYR A 24 -64.58 -7.94 31.88
N GLN A 25 -64.79 -8.05 30.57
CA GLN A 25 -65.29 -9.25 29.93
C GLN A 25 -64.28 -9.67 28.87
N GLY A 26 -63.81 -10.91 28.93
CA GLY A 26 -62.70 -11.37 28.11
C GLY A 26 -62.78 -12.83 27.72
N GLN A 27 -61.84 -13.22 26.86
CA GLN A 27 -61.50 -14.60 26.59
C GLN A 27 -60.08 -14.85 27.10
N LYS A 28 -59.90 -15.94 27.85
CA LYS A 28 -58.57 -16.49 28.14
C LYS A 28 -58.24 -17.56 27.10
N LEU A 29 -57.12 -17.40 26.41
CA LEU A 29 -56.67 -18.27 25.33
C LEU A 29 -55.14 -18.30 25.22
N THR A 30 -54.60 -19.34 24.59
CA THR A 30 -53.18 -19.41 24.24
C THR A 30 -52.94 -18.79 22.88
N ILE A 31 -52.06 -17.79 22.81
CA ILE A 31 -51.59 -17.21 21.54
C ILE A 31 -50.10 -17.55 21.41
N SER A 32 -49.77 -18.42 20.45
CA SER A 32 -48.40 -18.92 20.26
C SER A 32 -47.71 -18.22 19.10
N ASN A 33 -46.60 -17.55 19.39
CA ASN A 33 -45.70 -16.88 18.45
C ASN A 33 -46.38 -15.96 17.41
N ARG A 34 -47.30 -15.08 17.84
CA ARG A 34 -48.02 -14.14 16.95
C ARG A 34 -47.83 -12.68 17.36
N LEU A 35 -47.60 -11.82 16.38
CA LEU A 35 -47.64 -10.36 16.52
C LEU A 35 -49.07 -9.86 16.29
N VAL A 36 -49.81 -9.62 17.37
CA VAL A 36 -51.22 -9.18 17.33
C VAL A 36 -51.29 -7.68 17.04
N THR A 37 -52.14 -7.29 16.09
CA THR A 37 -52.29 -5.91 15.60
C THR A 37 -53.66 -5.32 15.88
N HIS A 38 -54.73 -6.13 15.85
CA HIS A 38 -56.10 -5.68 16.08
C HIS A 38 -56.84 -6.64 17.01
N LEU A 39 -57.80 -6.09 17.74
CA LEU A 39 -58.81 -6.83 18.50
C LEU A 39 -60.19 -6.36 18.07
N SER A 40 -61.12 -7.28 17.90
CA SER A 40 -62.51 -6.99 17.60
C SER A 40 -63.41 -7.82 18.51
N PHE A 41 -64.47 -7.20 18.99
CA PHE A 41 -65.49 -7.86 19.80
C PHE A 41 -66.88 -7.56 19.24
N TYR A 42 -67.82 -8.49 19.45
CA TYR A 42 -69.20 -8.27 19.06
C TYR A 42 -69.92 -7.51 20.17
N LEU A 43 -70.24 -6.24 19.92
CA LEU A 43 -70.71 -5.30 20.94
C LEU A 43 -72.10 -4.79 20.61
N LYS A 44 -72.90 -4.52 21.65
CA LYS A 44 -74.12 -3.72 21.53
C LYS A 44 -74.30 -2.79 22.71
N ARG A 45 -75.12 -1.78 22.51
CA ARG A 45 -75.67 -0.95 23.58
C ARG A 45 -76.96 -1.55 24.14
N THR A 46 -77.07 -1.70 25.46
CA THR A 46 -78.27 -2.23 26.15
C THR A 46 -78.82 -1.20 27.16
N GLY A 47 -80.11 -0.84 27.14
CA GLY A 47 -80.77 0.03 28.15
C GLY A 47 -81.88 0.97 27.59
N THR A 48 -82.51 1.82 28.42
CA THR A 48 -83.72 2.61 28.07
C THR A 48 -83.64 4.16 28.26
N GLN A 49 -82.50 4.76 28.63
CA GLN A 49 -82.34 6.23 28.86
C GLN A 49 -81.05 6.79 28.25
N SER A 50 -81.06 8.02 27.67
CA SER A 50 -79.92 8.65 26.95
C SER A 50 -78.50 8.27 27.42
N PRO A 51 -77.63 7.77 26.52
CA PRO A 51 -76.30 7.27 26.85
C PRO A 51 -75.30 8.38 27.23
N GLY A 52 -74.34 8.05 28.11
CA GLY A 52 -73.27 8.94 28.55
C GLY A 52 -72.10 9.02 27.58
N ASP A 53 -71.16 9.94 27.84
CA ASP A 53 -70.00 10.26 27.00
C ASP A 53 -68.73 9.42 27.33
N GLU A 54 -68.89 8.27 27.98
CA GLU A 54 -67.78 7.48 28.50
C GLU A 54 -67.19 6.55 27.43
N GLY A 55 -65.86 6.47 27.35
CA GLY A 55 -65.14 5.56 26.44
C GLY A 55 -64.99 4.15 27.01
N TYR A 56 -64.58 3.21 26.16
CA TYR A 56 -64.21 1.83 26.54
C TYR A 56 -62.85 1.46 25.94
N HIS A 57 -62.25 0.37 26.38
CA HIS A 57 -60.94 -0.07 25.89
C HIS A 57 -60.96 -1.56 25.54
N TYR A 58 -60.11 -1.95 24.59
CA TYR A 58 -59.67 -3.34 24.49
C TYR A 58 -58.28 -3.47 25.12
N GLN A 59 -58.06 -4.57 25.82
CA GLN A 59 -56.84 -4.82 26.59
C GLN A 59 -56.42 -6.28 26.49
N ILE A 60 -55.10 -6.50 26.49
CA ILE A 60 -54.47 -7.82 26.53
C ILE A 60 -53.69 -7.92 27.83
N TYR A 61 -53.95 -8.94 28.64
CA TYR A 61 -53.21 -9.23 29.88
C TYR A 61 -52.50 -10.57 29.78
N SER A 62 -51.26 -10.65 30.29
CA SER A 62 -50.60 -11.94 30.52
C SER A 62 -51.34 -12.68 31.64
N VAL A 63 -51.61 -13.97 31.46
CA VAL A 63 -52.16 -14.81 32.55
C VAL A 63 -51.11 -15.12 33.60
N ALA A 64 -49.84 -15.20 33.21
CA ALA A 64 -48.75 -15.57 34.12
C ALA A 64 -48.43 -14.47 35.13
N THR A 65 -48.53 -13.20 34.72
CA THR A 65 -48.12 -12.04 35.54
C THR A 65 -49.25 -11.07 35.87
N ASP A 66 -50.44 -11.25 35.29
CA ASP A 66 -51.57 -10.30 35.36
C ASP A 66 -51.17 -8.85 34.94
N THR A 67 -50.14 -8.70 34.10
CA THR A 67 -49.70 -7.40 33.58
C THR A 67 -50.31 -7.10 32.21
N LEU A 68 -50.63 -5.82 31.97
CA LEU A 68 -51.11 -5.32 30.68
C LEU A 68 -50.01 -5.41 29.62
N LEU A 69 -50.26 -6.15 28.54
CA LEU A 69 -49.36 -6.31 27.39
C LEU A 69 -49.66 -5.29 26.28
N GLY A 70 -50.92 -4.91 26.11
CA GLY A 70 -51.34 -3.91 25.14
C GLY A 70 -52.76 -3.42 25.34
N SER A 71 -53.06 -2.22 24.87
CA SER A 71 -54.39 -1.62 24.97
C SER A 71 -54.69 -0.70 23.78
N VAL A 72 -55.95 -0.65 23.38
CA VAL A 72 -56.49 0.36 22.47
C VAL A 72 -57.66 1.08 23.15
N SER A 73 -57.65 2.42 23.10
CA SER A 73 -58.78 3.24 23.52
C SER A 73 -59.79 3.30 22.40
N MET A 74 -61.03 2.94 22.71
CA MET A 74 -62.13 2.94 21.76
C MET A 74 -62.97 4.22 21.92
N GLY A 75 -63.94 4.39 21.03
CA GLY A 75 -64.88 5.50 21.06
C GLY A 75 -65.84 5.47 22.25
N GLN A 76 -66.87 6.32 22.20
CA GLN A 76 -67.88 6.37 23.25
C GLN A 76 -68.88 5.24 23.00
N TRP A 77 -69.26 4.50 24.03
CA TRP A 77 -70.18 3.37 23.85
C TRP A 77 -71.59 3.80 23.42
N LYS A 78 -71.92 5.10 23.50
CA LYS A 78 -73.15 5.69 22.96
C LYS A 78 -73.28 5.54 21.44
N ASP A 79 -72.15 5.45 20.75
CA ASP A 79 -72.04 5.40 19.30
C ASP A 79 -72.21 3.96 18.76
N ILE A 80 -72.32 2.97 19.67
CA ILE A 80 -72.54 1.56 19.34
C ILE A 80 -74.02 1.29 19.10
N SER A 81 -74.31 0.46 18.09
CA SER A 81 -75.64 -0.03 17.72
C SER A 81 -76.34 -0.77 18.86
N ASP A 82 -77.68 -0.72 18.88
CA ASP A 82 -78.52 -1.51 19.80
C ASP A 82 -78.84 -2.93 19.28
N THR A 83 -78.51 -3.25 18.02
CA THR A 83 -78.73 -4.57 17.41
C THR A 83 -77.52 -5.50 17.44
N GLY A 84 -76.36 -5.01 17.88
CA GLY A 84 -75.08 -5.75 17.83
C GLY A 84 -74.30 -5.48 16.54
N GLU A 85 -73.00 -5.25 16.69
CA GLU A 85 -72.04 -5.07 15.60
C GLU A 85 -70.63 -5.49 16.02
N TRP A 86 -69.79 -5.86 15.05
CA TRP A 86 -68.37 -6.06 15.28
C TRP A 86 -67.66 -4.73 15.27
N ILE A 87 -66.91 -4.43 16.34
CA ILE A 87 -66.10 -3.22 16.42
C ILE A 87 -64.64 -3.60 16.56
N GLU A 88 -63.86 -3.27 15.53
CA GLU A 88 -62.42 -3.46 15.48
C GLU A 88 -61.67 -2.28 16.11
N GLY A 89 -60.64 -2.58 16.89
CA GLY A 89 -59.68 -1.63 17.44
C GLY A 89 -58.26 -2.01 17.06
N GLU A 90 -57.55 -1.09 16.39
CA GLU A 90 -56.13 -1.22 16.08
C GLU A 90 -55.28 -0.89 17.33
N LEU A 91 -54.39 -1.80 17.70
CA LEU A 91 -53.44 -1.57 18.78
C LEU A 91 -52.41 -0.52 18.33
N GLY A 92 -52.26 0.56 19.09
CA GLY A 92 -51.29 1.62 18.76
C GLY A 92 -49.82 1.15 18.70
N THR A 93 -49.53 -0.01 19.27
CA THR A 93 -48.28 -0.77 19.05
C THR A 93 -48.63 -2.25 19.01
N PRO A 94 -48.32 -2.99 17.93
CA PRO A 94 -48.52 -4.43 17.87
C PRO A 94 -47.83 -5.16 19.02
N VAL A 95 -48.45 -6.23 19.53
CA VAL A 95 -47.99 -6.97 20.71
C VAL A 95 -47.54 -8.36 20.30
N GLN A 96 -46.27 -8.69 20.55
CA GLN A 96 -45.74 -10.05 20.34
C GLN A 96 -46.20 -10.93 21.50
N ILE A 97 -46.92 -12.01 21.20
CA ILE A 97 -47.47 -12.93 22.20
C ILE A 97 -46.99 -14.36 21.91
N ASP A 98 -46.46 -15.02 22.92
CA ASP A 98 -46.14 -16.45 22.95
C ASP A 98 -46.46 -17.05 24.33
N GLU A 99 -47.66 -16.75 24.81
CA GLU A 99 -48.13 -17.15 26.14
C GLU A 99 -49.66 -17.25 26.21
N GLU A 100 -50.17 -17.73 27.33
CA GLU A 100 -51.60 -17.65 27.65
C GLU A 100 -51.95 -16.21 28.06
N VAL A 101 -52.96 -15.63 27.42
CA VAL A 101 -53.38 -14.24 27.62
C VAL A 101 -54.89 -14.13 27.83
N ARG A 102 -55.31 -12.99 28.38
CA ARG A 102 -56.70 -12.55 28.41
C ARG A 102 -56.89 -11.37 27.47
N ILE A 103 -57.65 -11.57 26.40
CA ILE A 103 -58.13 -10.45 25.56
C ILE A 103 -59.47 -10.01 26.10
N CYS A 104 -59.64 -8.73 26.43
CA CYS A 104 -60.83 -8.27 27.13
C CYS A 104 -61.29 -6.88 26.71
N VAL A 105 -62.60 -6.68 26.88
CA VAL A 105 -63.29 -5.40 26.79
C VAL A 105 -63.42 -4.83 28.20
N PHE A 106 -62.95 -3.61 28.38
CA PHE A 106 -62.98 -2.88 29.63
C PHE A 106 -63.87 -1.63 29.53
N SER A 107 -64.76 -1.44 30.50
CA SER A 107 -65.50 -0.18 30.69
C SER A 107 -65.09 0.51 32.00
N PRO A 108 -64.51 1.72 31.97
CA PRO A 108 -64.09 2.45 33.17
C PRO A 108 -65.24 2.99 34.03
N TRP A 109 -66.47 3.09 33.49
CA TRP A 109 -67.61 3.67 34.17
C TRP A 109 -68.90 2.86 33.95
N GLY A 110 -69.83 2.94 34.90
CA GLY A 110 -71.15 2.32 34.82
C GLY A 110 -71.99 2.64 36.06
N VAL A 111 -73.01 3.48 35.91
CA VAL A 111 -73.96 3.83 36.97
C VAL A 111 -75.13 2.86 36.96
N GLN A 112 -75.62 2.47 38.13
CA GLN A 112 -76.72 1.52 38.31
C GLN A 112 -78.01 2.03 37.62
N GLY A 113 -78.49 1.30 36.62
CA GLY A 113 -79.78 1.53 35.95
C GLY A 113 -79.73 2.34 34.64
N GLN A 114 -78.56 2.61 34.07
CA GLN A 114 -78.37 3.34 32.80
C GLN A 114 -77.80 2.42 31.70
N HIS A 115 -77.71 2.87 30.44
CA HIS A 115 -77.23 2.00 29.35
C HIS A 115 -75.85 1.39 29.65
N TYR A 116 -75.65 0.13 29.26
CA TYR A 116 -74.39 -0.59 29.43
C TYR A 116 -73.83 -1.07 28.09
N LEU A 117 -72.50 -1.16 28.04
CA LEU A 117 -71.80 -1.93 27.01
C LEU A 117 -72.08 -3.42 27.24
N SER A 118 -72.53 -4.11 26.21
CA SER A 118 -72.70 -5.56 26.26
C SER A 118 -71.86 -6.22 25.19
N VAL A 119 -71.18 -7.29 25.55
CA VAL A 119 -70.38 -8.12 24.66
C VAL A 119 -71.08 -9.44 24.41
N GLY A 120 -71.05 -9.91 23.16
CA GLY A 120 -71.59 -11.20 22.77
C GLY A 120 -70.77 -12.31 23.40
N TYR A 121 -71.45 -13.31 23.96
CA TYR A 121 -70.84 -14.55 24.39
C TYR A 121 -71.76 -15.72 24.03
N ASN A 122 -71.22 -16.92 24.04
CA ASN A 122 -71.97 -18.14 23.81
C ASN A 122 -72.18 -18.91 25.11
N ALA A 123 -73.42 -19.33 25.37
CA ALA A 123 -73.84 -20.16 26.49
C ALA A 123 -73.47 -21.65 26.32
N GLY A 124 -72.25 -21.89 25.83
CA GLY A 124 -71.66 -23.19 25.52
C GLY A 124 -70.23 -23.00 25.00
N SER A 125 -69.25 -23.73 25.52
CA SER A 125 -67.88 -23.66 24.98
C SER A 125 -67.87 -24.35 23.62
N VAL A 126 -67.41 -23.63 22.59
CA VAL A 126 -67.33 -24.07 21.20
C VAL A 126 -65.87 -24.28 20.79
N LYS A 127 -64.92 -23.56 21.42
CA LYS A 127 -63.49 -23.79 21.27
C LYS A 127 -62.93 -24.45 22.54
N ALA A 128 -62.38 -25.65 22.36
CA ALA A 128 -61.70 -26.36 23.45
C ALA A 128 -60.45 -25.57 23.90
N ASP A 129 -60.17 -25.61 25.21
CA ASP A 129 -59.00 -24.99 25.84
C ASP A 129 -58.96 -23.45 25.81
N GLU A 130 -60.07 -22.81 25.41
CA GLU A 130 -60.32 -21.40 25.65
C GLU A 130 -61.48 -21.25 26.64
N VAL A 131 -61.46 -20.19 27.46
CA VAL A 131 -62.52 -19.95 28.45
C VAL A 131 -62.90 -18.49 28.51
N TYR A 132 -64.20 -18.23 28.63
CA TYR A 132 -64.69 -16.91 28.99
C TYR A 132 -64.14 -16.50 30.36
N THR A 133 -63.71 -15.25 30.50
CA THR A 133 -63.09 -14.77 31.74
C THR A 133 -63.56 -13.35 32.07
N HIS A 134 -63.78 -13.07 33.35
CA HIS A 134 -64.28 -11.77 33.77
C HIS A 134 -63.79 -11.35 35.16
N THR A 135 -63.81 -10.05 35.45
CA THR A 135 -63.56 -9.51 36.80
C THR A 135 -64.29 -8.19 37.00
N ASP A 136 -64.71 -7.92 38.23
CA ASP A 136 -65.29 -6.65 38.69
C ASP A 136 -64.26 -5.67 39.27
N ASN A 137 -63.01 -6.10 39.46
CA ASN A 137 -61.96 -5.30 40.07
C ASN A 137 -61.31 -4.30 39.10
N TYR A 138 -60.86 -3.15 39.62
CA TYR A 138 -60.06 -2.15 38.89
C TYR A 138 -58.94 -1.61 39.80
N PRO A 139 -57.65 -1.86 39.52
CA PRO A 139 -57.11 -2.64 38.40
C PRO A 139 -57.58 -4.11 38.41
N PRO A 140 -57.52 -4.82 37.26
CA PRO A 140 -58.08 -6.17 37.18
C PRO A 140 -57.26 -7.15 38.02
N GLU A 141 -57.95 -7.80 38.96
CA GLU A 141 -57.45 -8.88 39.83
C GLU A 141 -58.59 -9.87 40.12
N ASN A 142 -58.28 -11.07 40.63
CA ASN A 142 -59.27 -12.11 40.96
C ASN A 142 -60.20 -12.48 39.80
N TRP A 143 -59.62 -12.81 38.64
CA TRP A 143 -60.37 -13.27 37.47
C TRP A 143 -61.20 -14.53 37.76
N THR A 144 -62.42 -14.55 37.23
CA THR A 144 -63.29 -15.72 37.23
C THR A 144 -63.29 -16.29 35.81
N ASP A 145 -62.85 -17.53 35.68
CA ASP A 145 -62.82 -18.27 34.41
C ASP A 145 -64.03 -19.21 34.35
N ASP A 146 -64.80 -19.11 33.27
CA ASP A 146 -65.96 -19.94 32.98
C ASP A 146 -65.69 -20.84 31.79
N SER A 147 -65.39 -22.11 32.07
CA SER A 147 -65.11 -23.11 31.04
C SER A 147 -66.35 -23.58 30.26
N GLN A 148 -67.55 -23.09 30.61
CA GLN A 148 -68.78 -23.47 29.91
C GLN A 148 -69.14 -22.50 28.79
N ASN A 149 -68.45 -21.36 28.69
CA ASN A 149 -68.82 -20.26 27.81
C ASN A 149 -67.60 -19.74 27.03
N ASP A 150 -67.85 -19.17 25.85
CA ASP A 150 -66.83 -18.46 25.05
C ASP A 150 -67.29 -17.03 24.74
N LEU A 151 -66.38 -16.07 24.76
CA LEU A 151 -66.60 -14.72 24.28
C LEU A 151 -66.58 -14.67 22.75
N ALA A 152 -67.39 -13.79 22.14
CA ALA A 152 -67.26 -13.48 20.73
C ALA A 152 -66.11 -12.49 20.49
N TYR A 153 -65.02 -12.98 19.90
CA TYR A 153 -63.81 -12.20 19.62
C TYR A 153 -63.25 -12.51 18.23
N ILE A 154 -62.52 -11.54 17.68
CA ILE A 154 -61.60 -11.72 16.54
C ILE A 154 -60.30 -11.02 16.91
N TYR A 155 -59.16 -11.64 16.65
CA TYR A 155 -57.88 -10.92 16.65
C TYR A 155 -57.13 -11.12 15.34
N THR A 156 -56.46 -10.06 14.92
CA THR A 156 -55.72 -10.00 13.65
C THR A 156 -54.23 -9.98 13.95
N TYR A 157 -53.43 -10.78 13.24
CA TYR A 157 -51.98 -10.87 13.44
C TYR A 157 -51.19 -10.75 12.12
N SER A 158 -49.88 -10.47 12.20
CA SER A 158 -48.99 -10.42 11.04
C SER A 158 -48.29 -11.76 10.76
N GLU A 159 -47.83 -11.99 9.52
CA GLU A 159 -47.05 -13.19 9.10
C GLU A 159 -45.75 -12.80 8.41
N ASP A 160 -45.08 -11.78 8.93
CA ASP A 160 -43.83 -11.30 8.36
C ASP A 160 -42.64 -12.20 8.77
N ALA A 161 -41.86 -12.63 7.79
CA ALA A 161 -40.55 -13.23 8.01
C ALA A 161 -39.58 -12.18 8.60
N PRO A 162 -38.46 -12.59 9.21
CA PRO A 162 -37.48 -11.67 9.77
C PRO A 162 -36.85 -10.78 8.69
N THR A 163 -36.15 -9.72 9.07
CA THR A 163 -35.26 -8.99 8.14
C THR A 163 -33.85 -8.99 8.69
N VAL A 164 -32.87 -9.27 7.81
CA VAL A 164 -31.46 -9.43 8.18
C VAL A 164 -30.55 -8.80 7.12
N THR A 165 -29.39 -8.33 7.54
CA THR A 165 -28.36 -7.75 6.68
C THR A 165 -27.05 -8.51 6.85
N THR A 166 -26.29 -8.64 5.76
CA THR A 166 -24.95 -9.24 5.76
C THR A 166 -23.91 -8.13 5.62
N GLN A 167 -22.85 -8.17 6.42
CA GLN A 167 -21.69 -7.28 6.28
C GLN A 167 -20.48 -8.05 5.73
N ALA A 168 -19.40 -7.32 5.40
CA ALA A 168 -18.17 -7.93 4.91
C ALA A 168 -17.58 -8.94 5.91
N MET A 169 -16.98 -10.01 5.38
CA MET A 169 -16.29 -11.02 6.17
C MET A 169 -15.03 -10.44 6.83
N THR A 170 -14.63 -10.97 7.98
CA THR A 170 -13.42 -10.57 8.72
C THR A 170 -12.63 -11.81 9.17
N ASN A 171 -11.37 -11.64 9.61
CA ASN A 171 -10.50 -12.75 10.03
C ASN A 171 -10.52 -13.92 9.04
N VAL A 172 -10.35 -13.60 7.75
CA VAL A 172 -10.36 -14.60 6.70
C VAL A 172 -9.05 -15.39 6.73
N LEU A 173 -9.18 -16.66 7.05
CA LEU A 173 -8.12 -17.64 7.17
C LEU A 173 -8.27 -18.72 6.09
N PRO A 174 -7.32 -19.65 5.95
CA PRO A 174 -7.35 -20.61 4.86
C PRO A 174 -8.50 -21.60 4.95
N THR A 175 -8.94 -21.91 6.16
CA THR A 175 -10.00 -22.89 6.43
C THR A 175 -11.14 -22.31 7.26
N SER A 176 -11.11 -21.01 7.55
CA SER A 176 -12.15 -20.35 8.33
C SER A 176 -12.30 -18.87 8.03
N ALA A 177 -13.44 -18.29 8.38
CA ALA A 177 -13.69 -16.85 8.30
C ALA A 177 -14.72 -16.44 9.35
N THR A 178 -14.75 -15.16 9.73
CA THR A 178 -15.78 -14.62 10.62
C THR A 178 -16.84 -13.88 9.81
N GLY A 179 -18.06 -14.39 9.82
CA GLY A 179 -19.24 -13.76 9.23
C GLY A 179 -19.86 -12.73 10.16
N ASN A 180 -20.23 -11.58 9.60
CA ASN A 180 -20.85 -10.47 10.29
C ASN A 180 -22.27 -10.25 9.75
N GLY A 181 -23.27 -10.30 10.64
CA GLY A 181 -24.68 -10.12 10.31
C GLY A 181 -25.42 -9.22 11.29
N ASN A 182 -26.57 -8.68 10.89
CA ASN A 182 -27.43 -7.90 11.77
C ASN A 182 -28.91 -8.14 11.47
N ILE A 183 -29.66 -8.61 12.47
CA ILE A 183 -31.12 -8.77 12.41
C ILE A 183 -31.74 -7.39 12.64
N THR A 184 -32.42 -6.85 11.62
CA THR A 184 -33.06 -5.53 11.68
C THR A 184 -34.51 -5.58 12.15
N SER A 185 -35.18 -6.72 12.00
CA SER A 185 -36.51 -7.01 12.54
C SER A 185 -36.69 -8.51 12.72
N ILE A 186 -37.40 -8.92 13.77
CA ILE A 186 -37.81 -10.33 13.96
C ILE A 186 -39.01 -10.71 13.08
N GLY A 187 -39.62 -9.74 12.39
CA GLY A 187 -40.88 -9.95 11.67
C GLY A 187 -42.04 -10.08 12.65
N ALA A 188 -42.93 -11.04 12.41
CA ALA A 188 -44.16 -11.24 13.19
C ALA A 188 -44.09 -12.37 14.23
N ALA A 189 -42.94 -13.03 14.37
CA ALA A 189 -42.70 -14.10 15.32
C ALA A 189 -41.26 -14.07 15.82
N LEU A 190 -41.00 -14.72 16.96
CA LEU A 190 -39.64 -14.89 17.47
C LEU A 190 -38.78 -15.66 16.45
N VAL A 191 -37.52 -15.24 16.29
CA VAL A 191 -36.55 -15.91 15.44
C VAL A 191 -36.12 -17.20 16.12
N THR A 192 -36.36 -18.34 15.46
CA THR A 192 -36.04 -19.69 15.95
C THR A 192 -34.63 -20.12 15.57
N GLU A 193 -34.09 -19.62 14.46
CA GLU A 193 -32.72 -19.89 14.01
C GLU A 193 -32.12 -18.67 13.28
N HIS A 194 -30.83 -18.40 13.49
CA HIS A 194 -30.09 -17.43 12.70
C HIS A 194 -28.63 -17.88 12.47
N GLY A 195 -27.96 -17.26 11.50
CA GLY A 195 -26.55 -17.53 11.21
C GLY A 195 -26.13 -17.01 9.84
N HIS A 196 -25.13 -17.66 9.26
CA HIS A 196 -24.62 -17.41 7.91
C HIS A 196 -24.67 -18.69 7.10
N CYS A 197 -25.06 -18.60 5.83
CA CYS A 197 -24.97 -19.68 4.85
C CYS A 197 -24.01 -19.32 3.72
N TRP A 198 -23.28 -20.30 3.17
CA TRP A 198 -22.26 -20.09 2.15
C TRP A 198 -22.12 -21.25 1.14
N ASN A 199 -21.65 -20.91 -0.06
CA ASN A 199 -21.32 -21.84 -1.14
C ASN A 199 -20.24 -21.23 -2.08
N THR A 200 -19.87 -21.91 -3.15
CA THR A 200 -18.86 -21.46 -4.15
C THR A 200 -19.47 -21.12 -5.51
N THR A 201 -20.80 -21.14 -5.64
CA THR A 201 -21.52 -20.99 -6.91
C THR A 201 -22.42 -19.76 -6.97
N GLY A 202 -22.57 -19.04 -5.86
CA GLY A 202 -23.47 -17.89 -5.74
C GLY A 202 -24.83 -18.27 -5.14
N THR A 203 -25.51 -17.27 -4.59
CA THR A 203 -26.84 -17.30 -3.97
C THR A 203 -27.02 -18.37 -2.88
N PRO A 204 -26.16 -18.43 -1.85
CA PRO A 204 -26.27 -19.46 -0.81
C PRO A 204 -27.59 -19.38 -0.04
N THR A 205 -28.08 -20.53 0.37
CA THR A 205 -29.31 -20.73 1.14
C THR A 205 -29.03 -21.60 2.37
N THR A 206 -30.01 -21.75 3.27
CA THR A 206 -29.90 -22.65 4.42
C THR A 206 -29.79 -24.14 4.06
N ALA A 207 -29.90 -24.50 2.77
CA ALA A 207 -29.65 -25.86 2.27
C ALA A 207 -28.17 -26.14 1.94
N ASP A 208 -27.35 -25.08 1.83
CA ASP A 208 -25.90 -25.16 1.62
C ASP A 208 -25.15 -25.33 2.95
N SER A 209 -23.86 -25.01 2.98
CA SER A 209 -23.12 -24.93 4.24
C SER A 209 -23.65 -23.76 5.08
N LYS A 210 -23.89 -23.99 6.37
CA LYS A 210 -24.39 -22.95 7.27
C LYS A 210 -23.86 -23.07 8.69
N THR A 211 -23.94 -21.96 9.41
CA THR A 211 -23.83 -21.89 10.87
C THR A 211 -25.23 -21.86 11.47
N THR A 212 -25.38 -22.40 12.67
CA THR A 212 -26.64 -22.41 13.42
C THR A 212 -26.38 -21.82 14.79
N ASN A 213 -26.66 -20.53 14.94
CA ASN A 213 -26.48 -19.77 16.19
C ASN A 213 -27.71 -19.87 17.11
N GLY A 214 -28.76 -20.62 16.70
CA GLY A 214 -30.00 -20.78 17.48
C GLY A 214 -30.92 -19.56 17.40
N ALA A 215 -31.75 -19.36 18.42
CA ALA A 215 -32.69 -18.24 18.47
C ALA A 215 -31.97 -16.87 18.42
N GLY A 216 -32.59 -15.87 17.80
CA GLY A 216 -32.02 -14.55 17.56
C GLY A 216 -32.90 -13.40 18.06
N SER A 217 -32.29 -12.23 18.25
CA SER A 217 -33.00 -10.98 18.56
C SER A 217 -32.46 -9.85 17.68
N VAL A 218 -33.14 -8.70 17.66
CA VAL A 218 -32.70 -7.52 16.89
C VAL A 218 -31.30 -7.10 17.36
N GLY A 219 -30.37 -6.94 16.42
CA GLY A 219 -28.98 -6.56 16.70
C GLY A 219 -27.94 -7.34 15.88
N ALA A 220 -26.69 -6.91 16.06
CA ALA A 220 -25.54 -7.48 15.38
C ALA A 220 -25.15 -8.85 15.97
N PHE A 221 -24.70 -9.76 15.12
CA PHE A 221 -24.21 -11.08 15.49
C PHE A 221 -23.05 -11.51 14.59
N THR A 222 -22.25 -12.44 15.09
CA THR A 222 -21.11 -13.02 14.35
C THR A 222 -21.15 -14.54 14.35
N SER A 223 -20.61 -15.16 13.31
CA SER A 223 -20.46 -16.62 13.24
C SER A 223 -19.09 -17.00 12.69
N SER A 224 -18.49 -18.06 13.23
CA SER A 224 -17.26 -18.66 12.68
C SER A 224 -17.61 -19.69 11.61
N LEU A 225 -17.21 -19.43 10.37
CA LEU A 225 -17.31 -20.37 9.25
C LEU A 225 -16.08 -21.27 9.29
N TYR A 226 -16.27 -22.59 9.27
CA TYR A 226 -15.19 -23.59 9.29
C TYR A 226 -15.33 -24.56 8.12
N GLY A 227 -14.26 -25.32 7.85
CA GLY A 227 -14.24 -26.33 6.79
C GLY A 227 -14.19 -25.71 5.40
N LEU A 228 -13.69 -24.48 5.31
CA LEU A 228 -13.44 -23.83 4.03
C LEU A 228 -12.19 -24.44 3.39
N SER A 229 -12.16 -24.43 2.07
CA SER A 229 -10.95 -24.74 1.31
C SER A 229 -10.13 -23.46 1.15
N PRO A 230 -8.79 -23.53 1.25
CA PRO A 230 -7.91 -22.40 0.99
C PRO A 230 -8.07 -21.87 -0.43
N VAL A 231 -7.85 -20.55 -0.63
CA VAL A 231 -7.74 -19.93 -1.96
C VAL A 231 -8.97 -20.19 -2.83
N LEU A 232 -10.15 -20.16 -2.20
CA LEU A 232 -11.41 -20.45 -2.86
C LEU A 232 -12.39 -19.32 -2.63
N HIS A 233 -13.04 -18.90 -3.71
CA HIS A 233 -14.10 -17.90 -3.65
C HIS A 233 -15.36 -18.50 -3.01
N TYR A 234 -15.88 -17.80 -2.00
CA TYR A 234 -17.11 -18.11 -1.31
C TYR A 234 -18.08 -16.95 -1.37
N TYR A 235 -19.35 -17.27 -1.58
CA TYR A 235 -20.48 -16.36 -1.44
C TYR A 235 -21.16 -16.64 -0.10
N VAL A 236 -21.51 -15.59 0.64
CA VAL A 236 -22.09 -15.68 1.99
C VAL A 236 -23.33 -14.79 2.10
N ARG A 237 -24.33 -15.28 2.83
CA ARG A 237 -25.50 -14.50 3.25
C ARG A 237 -25.80 -14.76 4.72
N ALA A 238 -26.06 -13.71 5.48
CA ALA A 238 -26.69 -13.83 6.79
C ALA A 238 -28.15 -14.30 6.60
N TYR A 239 -28.66 -15.17 7.47
CA TYR A 239 -30.04 -15.64 7.45
C TYR A 239 -30.67 -15.57 8.84
N ALA A 240 -31.99 -15.43 8.87
CA ALA A 240 -32.81 -15.55 10.06
C ALA A 240 -34.15 -16.22 9.72
N THR A 241 -34.59 -17.14 10.57
CA THR A 241 -35.79 -17.95 10.39
C THR A 241 -36.75 -17.75 11.56
N ASN A 242 -38.03 -17.53 11.26
CA ASN A 242 -39.12 -17.63 12.22
C ASN A 242 -40.18 -18.61 11.67
N VAL A 243 -41.33 -18.73 12.35
CA VAL A 243 -42.39 -19.66 11.93
C VAL A 243 -43.02 -19.32 10.58
N TYR A 244 -42.86 -18.09 10.09
CA TYR A 244 -43.44 -17.60 8.83
C TYR A 244 -42.46 -17.68 7.66
N GLY A 245 -41.16 -17.84 7.90
CA GLY A 245 -40.19 -18.10 6.85
C GLY A 245 -38.74 -17.79 7.21
N THR A 246 -37.87 -17.99 6.22
CA THR A 246 -36.44 -17.64 6.29
C THR A 246 -36.17 -16.45 5.38
N SER A 247 -35.53 -15.43 5.94
CA SER A 247 -35.03 -14.29 5.19
C SER A 247 -33.52 -14.31 5.12
N TYR A 248 -32.99 -13.69 4.07
CA TYR A 248 -31.57 -13.64 3.77
C TYR A 248 -31.13 -12.21 3.52
N GLY A 249 -29.93 -11.86 3.99
CA GLY A 249 -29.32 -10.57 3.70
C GLY A 249 -28.83 -10.47 2.25
N ALA A 250 -28.17 -9.36 1.95
CA ALA A 250 -27.44 -9.19 0.70
C ALA A 250 -26.32 -10.26 0.60
N GLU A 251 -26.02 -10.67 -0.63
CA GLU A 251 -24.88 -11.52 -0.90
C GLU A 251 -23.59 -10.72 -0.81
N VAL A 252 -22.62 -11.27 -0.09
CA VAL A 252 -21.24 -10.80 -0.08
C VAL A 252 -20.34 -11.95 -0.51
N HIS A 253 -19.16 -11.65 -1.05
CA HIS A 253 -18.17 -12.67 -1.41
C HIS A 253 -16.83 -12.37 -0.75
N PHE A 254 -16.05 -13.42 -0.56
CA PHE A 254 -14.67 -13.34 -0.08
C PHE A 254 -13.87 -14.52 -0.62
N MET A 255 -12.54 -14.44 -0.56
CA MET A 255 -11.64 -15.53 -0.90
C MET A 255 -10.85 -15.92 0.34
N THR A 256 -10.81 -17.22 0.67
CA THR A 256 -9.98 -17.72 1.79
C THR A 256 -8.50 -17.50 1.52
N THR A 257 -7.73 -17.27 2.58
CA THR A 257 -6.29 -17.05 2.47
C THR A 257 -5.51 -18.35 2.26
N TRP A 258 -4.20 -18.25 2.07
CA TRP A 258 -3.31 -19.38 1.77
C TRP A 258 -3.00 -20.21 3.01
N VAL A 259 -2.98 -21.55 2.90
CA VAL A 259 -2.32 -22.38 3.92
C VAL A 259 -0.83 -22.12 3.79
N LEU A 260 -0.25 -21.43 4.77
CA LEU A 260 1.20 -21.40 4.94
C LEU A 260 1.64 -22.85 5.17
N ALA A 261 2.34 -23.45 4.21
CA ALA A 261 2.83 -24.81 4.37
C ALA A 261 3.79 -24.87 5.59
N PRO A 262 3.74 -25.93 6.41
CA PRO A 262 4.76 -26.14 7.44
C PRO A 262 6.13 -26.17 6.76
N GLY A 263 7.06 -25.30 7.18
CA GLY A 263 8.39 -25.16 6.54
C GLY A 263 8.58 -23.93 5.65
N LEU A 264 7.53 -23.13 5.36
CA LEU A 264 7.69 -21.81 4.73
C LEU A 264 8.26 -20.80 5.74
N TYR A 265 9.57 -20.82 5.96
CA TYR A 265 10.27 -19.84 6.80
C TYR A 265 10.85 -18.71 5.94
N GLY A 266 9.98 -17.97 5.26
CA GLY A 266 10.40 -16.65 4.79
C GLY A 266 10.71 -15.79 6.02
N LYS A 267 11.94 -15.30 6.21
CA LYS A 267 12.27 -14.36 7.28
C LYS A 267 12.42 -12.96 6.71
N GLN A 268 11.67 -12.01 7.26
CA GLN A 268 11.91 -10.60 6.97
C GLN A 268 13.19 -10.15 7.69
N TRP A 269 13.87 -9.16 7.13
CA TRP A 269 14.92 -8.42 7.80
C TRP A 269 14.73 -6.93 7.56
N VAL A 270 15.00 -6.13 8.59
CA VAL A 270 14.92 -4.66 8.51
C VAL A 270 16.07 -4.08 9.30
N TRP A 271 16.94 -3.33 8.62
CA TRP A 271 18.12 -2.72 9.21
C TRP A 271 18.14 -1.21 9.00
N VAL A 272 18.63 -0.49 10.00
CA VAL A 272 18.78 0.96 10.02
C VAL A 272 20.21 1.30 10.37
N ASP A 273 20.88 2.13 9.58
CA ASP A 273 22.21 2.68 9.87
C ASP A 273 22.04 3.87 10.84
N TRP A 274 22.00 3.61 12.14
CA TRP A 274 21.72 4.67 13.14
C TRP A 274 22.88 5.64 13.35
N ASN A 275 24.08 5.32 12.90
CA ASN A 275 25.29 6.12 13.09
C ASN A 275 25.81 6.76 11.79
N ASP A 276 25.12 6.56 10.66
CA ASP A 276 25.45 7.06 9.32
C ASP A 276 26.90 6.71 8.91
N ASP A 277 27.41 5.54 9.31
CA ASP A 277 28.78 5.12 8.99
C ASP A 277 28.87 4.34 7.67
N GLY A 278 27.73 4.11 7.01
CA GLY A 278 27.60 3.35 5.78
C GLY A 278 27.57 1.83 6.01
N SER A 279 27.59 1.39 7.26
CA SER A 279 27.45 0.01 7.67
C SER A 279 26.14 -0.19 8.44
N PHE A 280 25.53 -1.35 8.29
CA PHE A 280 24.34 -1.76 9.05
C PHE A 280 24.72 -2.73 10.19
N ALA A 281 25.95 -2.61 10.68
CA ALA A 281 26.60 -3.60 11.52
C ALA A 281 26.71 -3.19 12.99
N GLY A 282 26.27 -2.00 13.35
CA GLY A 282 26.31 -1.39 14.66
C GLY A 282 25.29 -1.96 15.65
N THR A 283 25.43 -1.54 16.90
CA THR A 283 24.49 -1.91 17.95
C THR A 283 23.16 -1.20 17.70
N TYR A 284 22.06 -1.97 17.65
CA TYR A 284 20.69 -1.52 17.35
C TYR A 284 20.34 -1.30 15.87
N ASP A 285 21.29 -1.52 14.95
CA ASP A 285 21.03 -1.38 13.52
C ASP A 285 20.08 -2.45 13.00
N ASP A 286 20.13 -3.66 13.56
CA ASP A 286 19.11 -4.67 13.31
C ASP A 286 17.87 -4.42 14.18
N ILE A 287 16.76 -4.09 13.53
CA ILE A 287 15.46 -3.88 14.17
C ILE A 287 14.45 -4.98 13.82
N THR A 288 14.87 -6.04 13.13
CA THR A 288 14.02 -7.11 12.60
C THR A 288 13.08 -7.69 13.65
N ALA A 289 13.59 -7.97 14.85
CA ALA A 289 12.81 -8.55 15.95
C ALA A 289 11.75 -7.59 16.51
N ASP A 290 11.88 -6.30 16.29
CA ASP A 290 10.90 -5.30 16.69
C ASP A 290 9.83 -5.08 15.59
N VAL A 291 10.03 -5.52 14.35
CA VAL A 291 9.07 -5.30 13.26
C VAL A 291 7.86 -6.22 13.42
N LEU A 292 6.69 -5.62 13.62
CA LEU A 292 5.42 -6.31 13.72
C LEU A 292 4.81 -6.54 12.32
N GLU A 293 4.86 -5.50 11.49
CA GLU A 293 4.27 -5.48 10.15
C GLU A 293 5.00 -4.46 9.27
N ILE A 294 5.04 -4.73 7.98
CA ILE A 294 5.38 -3.80 6.91
C ILE A 294 4.10 -3.60 6.08
N PRO A 295 3.25 -2.62 6.44
CA PRO A 295 1.93 -2.48 5.82
C PRO A 295 2.00 -2.08 4.35
N ASP A 296 3.07 -1.38 3.97
CA ASP A 296 3.24 -0.90 2.61
C ASP A 296 4.74 -0.67 2.29
N ILE A 297 5.18 -1.27 1.18
CA ILE A 297 6.36 -0.87 0.42
C ILE A 297 5.87 -0.60 -0.99
N THR A 298 5.98 0.63 -1.48
CA THR A 298 5.46 1.00 -2.80
C THR A 298 6.56 1.56 -3.67
N TYR A 299 6.64 1.11 -4.93
CA TYR A 299 7.52 1.67 -5.96
C TYR A 299 6.90 1.56 -7.36
N GLY A 300 7.32 2.44 -8.27
CA GLY A 300 6.90 2.47 -9.67
C GLY A 300 6.03 3.69 -10.03
N LYS A 301 5.33 3.58 -11.16
CA LYS A 301 4.57 4.69 -11.74
C LYS A 301 3.30 5.02 -10.97
N GLU A 302 3.02 6.31 -10.83
CA GLU A 302 1.72 6.81 -10.40
C GLU A 302 0.84 7.10 -11.61
N ARG A 303 -0.39 6.57 -11.61
CA ARG A 303 -1.31 6.61 -12.77
C ARG A 303 -1.60 8.03 -13.27
N GLU A 304 -1.73 9.00 -12.36
CA GLU A 304 -2.09 10.38 -12.71
C GLU A 304 -0.94 11.15 -13.36
N LEU A 305 0.30 10.78 -13.04
CA LEU A 305 1.51 11.44 -13.52
C LEU A 305 2.16 10.69 -14.68
N ASP A 306 1.90 9.38 -14.79
CA ASP A 306 2.60 8.42 -15.65
C ASP A 306 4.14 8.46 -15.49
N GLU A 307 4.59 8.90 -14.32
CA GLU A 307 5.98 9.04 -13.92
C GLU A 307 6.25 8.14 -12.71
N ALA A 308 7.48 7.65 -12.57
CA ALA A 308 7.91 7.01 -11.33
C ALA A 308 7.86 8.03 -10.17
N VAL A 309 7.31 7.60 -9.04
CA VAL A 309 7.27 8.40 -7.81
C VAL A 309 8.26 7.83 -6.80
N PRO A 310 8.77 8.66 -5.86
CA PRO A 310 9.63 8.18 -4.79
C PRO A 310 9.03 6.98 -4.08
N ALA A 311 9.78 5.89 -4.01
CA ALA A 311 9.34 4.71 -3.28
C ALA A 311 9.19 5.04 -1.79
N SER A 312 8.20 4.42 -1.16
CA SER A 312 7.88 4.65 0.26
C SER A 312 7.83 3.33 1.03
N LEU A 313 8.33 3.36 2.25
CA LEU A 313 8.28 2.27 3.22
C LEU A 313 7.53 2.73 4.47
N GLN A 314 6.58 1.92 4.92
CA GLN A 314 5.95 2.06 6.24
C GLN A 314 6.24 0.83 7.09
N LEU A 315 6.66 1.05 8.33
CA LEU A 315 6.92 0.00 9.32
C LEU A 315 6.10 0.24 10.57
N LEU A 316 5.50 -0.83 11.10
CA LEU A 316 4.96 -0.84 12.45
C LEU A 316 5.88 -1.68 13.34
N VAL A 317 6.51 -1.05 14.33
CA VAL A 317 7.45 -1.70 15.25
C VAL A 317 6.93 -1.74 16.68
N TYR A 318 7.32 -2.79 17.40
CA TYR A 318 7.13 -2.93 18.83
C TYR A 318 7.99 -1.91 19.59
N ASN A 319 7.39 -1.25 20.57
CA ASN A 319 8.02 -0.18 21.33
C ASN A 319 7.67 -0.25 22.84
N GLY A 320 7.45 -1.46 23.37
CA GLY A 320 7.09 -1.67 24.79
C GLY A 320 8.16 -1.29 25.80
N THR A 321 9.43 -1.33 25.38
CA THR A 321 10.58 -0.88 26.18
C THR A 321 10.89 0.61 26.01
N HIS A 322 10.07 1.34 25.24
CA HIS A 322 10.33 2.72 24.85
C HIS A 322 11.67 2.91 24.10
N LYS A 323 12.14 1.88 23.37
CA LYS A 323 13.37 1.92 22.55
C LYS A 323 13.33 3.01 21.49
N TYR A 324 12.17 3.25 20.87
CA TYR A 324 11.93 4.27 19.83
C TYR A 324 11.20 5.50 20.38
N SER A 325 11.45 5.87 21.65
CA SER A 325 10.77 6.99 22.30
C SER A 325 11.76 8.10 22.71
N PRO A 326 11.60 9.34 22.21
CA PRO A 326 12.53 10.43 22.51
C PRO A 326 12.72 10.76 24.02
N PRO A 327 11.70 10.61 24.91
CA PRO A 327 11.89 10.84 26.34
C PRO A 327 12.79 9.82 27.05
N ASN A 328 13.07 8.66 26.45
CA ASN A 328 13.92 7.63 27.05
C ASN A 328 15.41 7.95 26.75
N THR A 329 16.22 8.11 27.80
CA THR A 329 17.65 8.43 27.67
C THR A 329 18.51 7.31 27.11
N SER A 330 18.00 6.08 27.15
CA SER A 330 18.61 4.89 26.53
C SER A 330 18.01 4.56 25.16
N SER A 331 17.14 5.42 24.63
CA SER A 331 16.62 5.28 23.27
C SER A 331 17.73 5.53 22.25
N VAL A 332 17.67 4.79 21.14
CA VAL A 332 18.48 5.05 19.94
C VAL A 332 18.25 6.47 19.39
N LEU A 333 17.12 7.10 19.74
CA LEU A 333 16.77 8.46 19.35
C LEU A 333 17.37 9.55 20.26
N ASN A 334 18.17 9.17 21.27
CA ASN A 334 18.72 10.08 22.30
C ASN A 334 20.24 9.97 22.48
N THR A 335 20.89 8.93 21.96
CA THR A 335 22.35 8.78 22.04
C THR A 335 23.09 9.77 21.12
N GLY A 336 24.01 10.58 21.67
CA GLY A 336 24.98 11.37 20.88
C GLY A 336 24.65 12.84 20.57
N GLY A 337 23.61 13.43 21.17
CA GLY A 337 23.26 14.85 20.93
C GLY A 337 22.44 15.10 19.64
N ASN A 338 21.98 14.04 18.99
CA ASN A 338 21.09 14.09 17.82
C ASN A 338 19.63 13.88 18.25
N THR A 339 18.88 14.98 18.36
CA THR A 339 17.42 15.01 18.44
C THR A 339 16.78 14.28 17.25
N LEU A 340 15.96 13.23 17.43
CA LEU A 340 14.99 12.69 16.44
C LEU A 340 15.31 13.02 14.96
N ARG A 341 16.29 12.36 14.33
CA ARG A 341 16.70 12.76 12.97
C ARG A 341 16.18 11.78 11.92
N ALA A 342 15.18 12.25 11.18
CA ALA A 342 15.05 11.91 9.76
C ALA A 342 16.40 12.10 9.07
N GLY A 343 16.75 11.23 8.12
CA GLY A 343 18.01 11.31 7.37
C GLY A 343 18.91 10.07 7.40
N HIS A 344 18.64 9.12 8.30
CA HIS A 344 19.42 7.87 8.40
C HIS A 344 19.00 6.85 7.34
N LYS A 345 19.95 6.03 6.88
CA LYS A 345 19.69 4.99 5.88
C LYS A 345 18.95 3.79 6.48
N ILE A 346 18.04 3.22 5.70
CA ILE A 346 17.24 2.05 6.07
C ILE A 346 17.13 1.09 4.89
N MET A 347 17.16 -0.19 5.20
CA MET A 347 16.88 -1.26 4.24
C MET A 347 15.89 -2.27 4.82
N ALA A 348 15.07 -2.84 3.96
CA ALA A 348 14.17 -3.92 4.29
C ALA A 348 14.19 -4.99 3.21
N GLY A 349 14.05 -6.25 3.60
CA GLY A 349 13.95 -7.33 2.65
C GLY A 349 13.41 -8.63 3.22
N GLN A 350 13.40 -9.64 2.37
CA GLN A 350 12.82 -10.95 2.62
C GLN A 350 13.82 -12.04 2.25
N SER A 351 14.14 -12.92 3.18
CA SER A 351 14.89 -14.15 2.92
C SER A 351 13.98 -15.37 2.95
N PHE A 352 14.41 -16.47 2.35
CA PHE A 352 13.80 -17.80 2.51
C PHE A 352 14.88 -18.90 2.42
N PRO A 353 14.76 -20.01 3.17
CA PRO A 353 15.71 -21.12 3.06
C PRO A 353 15.56 -21.89 1.73
N PHE A 354 16.69 -22.19 1.09
CA PHE A 354 16.85 -23.08 -0.05
C PHE A 354 16.61 -24.55 0.33
N ASP A 355 16.87 -24.94 1.59
CA ASP A 355 16.66 -26.30 2.11
C ASP A 355 16.23 -26.21 3.60
N ASP A 356 15.28 -27.05 4.03
CA ASP A 356 14.89 -27.17 5.45
C ASP A 356 15.76 -28.19 6.20
N PHE A 357 16.72 -28.82 5.52
CA PHE A 357 17.56 -29.92 5.99
C PHE A 357 16.75 -31.13 6.50
N LEU A 358 15.47 -31.24 6.11
CA LEU A 358 14.59 -32.36 6.42
C LEU A 358 14.51 -33.28 5.19
N ASP A 359 15.63 -33.89 4.81
CA ASP A 359 15.61 -34.94 3.79
C ASP A 359 14.74 -36.13 4.27
N LEU A 360 13.57 -36.28 3.65
CA LEU A 360 12.64 -37.41 3.86
C LEU A 360 12.94 -38.55 2.89
N ASP A 361 13.91 -38.39 1.98
CA ASP A 361 14.30 -39.33 0.94
C ASP A 361 15.49 -40.23 1.32
N GLY A 362 16.10 -40.01 2.48
CA GLY A 362 16.98 -40.98 3.12
C GLY A 362 18.32 -41.20 2.42
N THR A 363 18.80 -40.22 1.63
CA THR A 363 20.15 -40.26 1.08
C THR A 363 21.11 -39.55 2.03
N GLY A 364 21.46 -40.26 3.11
CA GLY A 364 22.22 -39.72 4.22
C GLY A 364 23.55 -39.04 3.85
N ILE A 365 23.81 -37.94 4.57
CA ILE A 365 25.03 -37.11 4.67
C ILE A 365 26.33 -37.89 5.01
N ALA A 366 26.27 -39.22 5.17
CA ALA A 366 27.34 -40.03 5.72
C ALA A 366 28.57 -40.27 4.81
N SER A 367 28.66 -39.70 3.60
CA SER A 367 29.74 -39.98 2.66
C SER A 367 30.78 -38.85 2.48
N HIS A 368 30.65 -37.72 3.17
CA HIS A 368 31.56 -36.58 2.99
C HIS A 368 32.49 -36.40 4.20
N ILE A 369 33.72 -36.92 4.09
CA ILE A 369 34.77 -36.79 5.12
C ILE A 369 35.58 -35.51 4.89
N VAL A 370 35.53 -34.55 5.82
CA VAL A 370 36.54 -33.49 6.05
C VAL A 370 36.73 -33.32 7.58
N PRO A 371 37.94 -33.05 8.13
CA PRO A 371 38.29 -33.38 9.53
C PRO A 371 37.78 -32.40 10.61
N TYR A 372 37.66 -32.94 11.82
CA TYR A 372 37.13 -32.36 13.07
C TYR A 372 38.18 -31.64 13.95
N ASP A 373 37.80 -30.57 14.65
CA ASP A 373 38.49 -30.06 15.86
C ASP A 373 37.47 -29.82 17.00
N SER A 374 37.79 -30.35 18.18
CA SER A 374 37.04 -30.31 19.44
C SER A 374 37.12 -28.99 20.24
N SER A 375 37.74 -27.93 19.74
CA SER A 375 38.01 -26.71 20.51
C SER A 375 37.10 -25.50 20.21
N PHE A 376 35.94 -25.73 19.61
CA PHE A 376 34.96 -24.69 19.27
C PHE A 376 34.24 -24.12 20.51
N THR A 377 34.20 -22.79 20.64
CA THR A 377 33.23 -22.09 21.50
C THR A 377 32.55 -21.00 20.68
N TRP A 378 31.24 -21.15 20.44
CA TRP A 378 30.39 -20.14 19.81
C TRP A 378 30.03 -19.05 20.83
N LEU A 379 30.08 -17.79 20.44
CA LEU A 379 29.45 -16.70 21.19
C LEU A 379 28.00 -16.57 20.68
N GLU A 380 27.03 -16.82 21.55
CA GLU A 380 25.62 -16.51 21.29
C GLU A 380 25.42 -14.98 21.33
N GLU A 381 24.78 -14.40 20.29
CA GLU A 381 23.71 -13.41 20.41
C GLU A 381 23.20 -12.95 19.02
N SER A 382 21.86 -12.88 18.91
CA SER A 382 21.00 -12.23 17.89
C SER A 382 21.47 -12.10 16.42
N GLY A 383 20.73 -12.74 15.52
CA GLY A 383 20.34 -12.16 14.22
C GLY A 383 21.24 -12.38 13.02
N THR A 384 22.53 -12.69 13.15
CA THR A 384 23.38 -13.06 12.00
C THR A 384 24.61 -13.86 12.45
N PHE A 385 24.98 -14.90 11.69
CA PHE A 385 26.21 -15.68 11.89
C PHE A 385 27.46 -14.79 11.71
N VAL A 386 28.38 -14.81 12.69
CA VAL A 386 29.71 -14.21 12.59
C VAL A 386 30.72 -15.34 12.42
N ILE A 387 31.42 -15.39 11.27
CA ILE A 387 32.57 -16.28 11.06
C ILE A 387 33.84 -15.45 11.28
N ASP A 388 34.67 -15.86 12.24
CA ASP A 388 36.00 -15.28 12.51
C ASP A 388 37.01 -15.91 11.54
N THR A 389 37.75 -15.11 10.76
CA THR A 389 38.66 -15.68 9.75
C THR A 389 39.80 -16.49 10.37
N ASN A 390 40.17 -16.21 11.64
CA ASN A 390 41.20 -16.99 12.34
C ASN A 390 40.79 -18.48 12.50
N ALA A 391 39.52 -18.83 12.25
CA ALA A 391 39.00 -20.19 12.27
C ALA A 391 39.13 -20.96 10.94
N VAL A 392 39.51 -20.33 9.82
CA VAL A 392 39.50 -20.94 8.47
C VAL A 392 40.86 -20.77 7.78
N LYS A 393 41.77 -21.73 7.99
CA LYS A 393 43.15 -21.67 7.45
C LYS A 393 43.31 -22.47 6.16
N GLU A 394 43.94 -21.86 5.15
CA GLU A 394 44.43 -22.57 3.96
C GLU A 394 45.64 -23.43 4.36
N THR A 395 45.58 -24.75 4.11
CA THR A 395 46.40 -25.74 4.80
C THR A 395 47.92 -25.52 4.77
N GLY A 396 48.50 -25.46 5.97
CA GLY A 396 49.56 -26.39 6.39
C GLY A 396 49.14 -27.35 7.53
N GLY A 397 47.94 -27.17 8.09
CA GLY A 397 47.40 -27.99 9.17
C GLY A 397 45.87 -28.01 9.11
N SER A 398 45.30 -29.12 9.56
CA SER A 398 43.88 -29.45 9.72
C SER A 398 42.96 -28.29 10.16
N GLY A 399 42.44 -27.52 9.21
CA GLY A 399 41.39 -26.50 9.42
C GLY A 399 40.26 -26.69 8.38
N GLY A 400 39.01 -26.56 8.81
CA GLY A 400 37.83 -26.77 7.97
C GLY A 400 37.52 -25.54 7.11
N ILE A 401 37.02 -25.75 5.89
CA ILE A 401 36.67 -24.71 4.91
C ILE A 401 35.15 -24.73 4.67
N ALA A 402 34.50 -23.56 4.67
CA ALA A 402 33.11 -23.42 4.21
C ALA A 402 33.07 -23.41 2.68
N VAL A 403 32.42 -24.41 2.09
CA VAL A 403 32.17 -24.50 0.65
C VAL A 403 30.71 -24.09 0.42
N ILE A 404 30.41 -23.31 -0.61
CA ILE A 404 29.04 -23.01 -1.04
C ILE A 404 28.91 -23.40 -2.51
N ASP A 405 27.83 -24.11 -2.81
CA ASP A 405 27.49 -24.58 -4.14
C ASP A 405 26.19 -23.91 -4.60
N PHE A 406 26.11 -23.53 -5.88
CA PHE A 406 24.96 -22.89 -6.48
C PHE A 406 24.24 -23.87 -7.44
N GLU A 407 22.93 -24.07 -7.26
CA GLU A 407 22.15 -25.03 -8.05
C GLU A 407 21.46 -24.42 -9.29
N GLU A 408 21.35 -23.09 -9.34
CA GLU A 408 20.66 -22.33 -10.40
C GLU A 408 21.54 -21.20 -10.92
N SER A 409 21.24 -20.68 -12.12
CA SER A 409 21.97 -19.57 -12.73
C SER A 409 21.76 -18.23 -12.04
N ASP A 410 20.75 -18.12 -11.17
CA ASP A 410 20.37 -16.88 -10.50
C ASP A 410 20.24 -17.12 -8.98
N ALA A 411 21.30 -16.81 -8.25
CA ALA A 411 21.37 -17.07 -6.81
C ALA A 411 22.25 -16.02 -6.12
N HIS A 412 22.07 -15.81 -4.83
CA HIS A 412 22.99 -14.95 -4.08
C HIS A 412 23.08 -15.39 -2.64
N VAL A 413 24.21 -15.06 -2.02
CA VAL A 413 24.53 -15.37 -0.63
C VAL A 413 25.10 -14.14 0.01
N GLN A 414 24.68 -13.82 1.23
CA GLN A 414 25.23 -12.71 2.00
C GLN A 414 25.71 -13.20 3.35
N VAL A 415 26.94 -12.83 3.72
CA VAL A 415 27.59 -13.26 4.96
C VAL A 415 28.31 -12.09 5.61
N LYS A 416 28.21 -11.96 6.93
CA LYS A 416 28.94 -10.97 7.71
C LYS A 416 30.22 -11.61 8.26
N PHE A 417 31.37 -11.04 7.91
CA PHE A 417 32.68 -11.58 8.27
C PHE A 417 33.50 -10.57 9.05
N LYS A 418 34.26 -11.04 10.05
CA LYS A 418 35.22 -10.21 10.80
C LYS A 418 36.64 -10.64 10.45
N LYS A 419 37.46 -9.71 9.94
CA LYS A 419 38.83 -10.01 9.51
C LYS A 419 39.76 -10.28 10.70
N GLY A 420 40.38 -11.45 10.71
CA GLY A 420 41.44 -11.86 11.60
C GLY A 420 42.83 -11.36 11.15
N ALA A 421 43.87 -11.78 11.86
CA ALA A 421 45.23 -11.26 11.69
C ALA A 421 46.07 -12.02 10.65
N ASP A 422 45.61 -13.20 10.23
CA ASP A 422 46.31 -14.10 9.31
C ASP A 422 45.72 -14.02 7.88
N ASP A 423 46.49 -14.46 6.88
CA ASP A 423 46.02 -14.61 5.49
C ASP A 423 45.12 -15.85 5.36
N ASP A 424 43.83 -15.68 5.61
CA ASP A 424 42.87 -16.79 5.70
C ASP A 424 42.00 -16.92 4.44
N CYS A 425 41.63 -18.15 4.11
CA CYS A 425 40.61 -18.43 3.08
C CYS A 425 39.23 -18.30 3.73
N ILE A 426 38.39 -17.42 3.24
CA ILE A 426 37.17 -16.99 3.93
C ILE A 426 35.97 -17.79 3.43
N LEU A 427 35.92 -18.06 2.12
CA LEU A 427 34.78 -18.68 1.48
C LEU A 427 35.17 -19.31 0.16
N VAL A 428 34.84 -20.59 -0.04
CA VAL A 428 35.02 -21.27 -1.33
C VAL A 428 33.67 -21.36 -2.04
N VAL A 429 33.61 -20.79 -3.25
CA VAL A 429 32.50 -20.99 -4.19
C VAL A 429 32.93 -22.05 -5.19
N ARG A 430 32.34 -23.24 -5.07
CA ARG A 430 32.69 -24.36 -5.96
C ARG A 430 31.69 -24.40 -7.12
N PHE A 431 32.24 -24.40 -8.33
CA PHE A 431 31.45 -24.28 -9.56
C PHE A 431 31.46 -25.56 -10.40
N PHE A 432 32.54 -26.34 -10.32
CA PHE A 432 32.70 -27.56 -11.12
C PHE A 432 33.16 -28.75 -10.29
N ASP A 433 34.33 -28.67 -9.66
CA ASP A 433 34.90 -29.76 -8.87
C ASP A 433 35.96 -29.26 -7.87
N ILE A 434 36.65 -30.20 -7.23
CA ILE A 434 37.70 -29.93 -6.24
C ILE A 434 38.99 -29.31 -6.82
N ASN A 435 39.16 -29.31 -8.14
CA ASN A 435 40.33 -28.78 -8.84
C ASN A 435 40.02 -27.46 -9.58
N ASN A 436 38.74 -27.07 -9.65
CA ASN A 436 38.23 -25.92 -10.39
C ASN A 436 37.19 -25.16 -9.55
N TYR A 437 37.63 -24.15 -8.80
CA TYR A 437 36.79 -23.37 -7.89
C TYR A 437 37.26 -21.92 -7.76
N ILE A 438 36.35 -21.07 -7.28
CA ILE A 438 36.63 -19.67 -6.91
C ILE A 438 36.62 -19.58 -5.39
N TYR A 439 37.43 -18.72 -4.81
CA TYR A 439 37.38 -18.48 -3.37
C TYR A 439 37.80 -17.07 -3.02
N LEU A 440 37.30 -16.60 -1.88
CA LEU A 440 37.69 -15.34 -1.27
C LEU A 440 38.80 -15.57 -0.26
N LYS A 441 39.85 -14.77 -0.36
CA LYS A 441 41.02 -14.82 0.51
C LYS A 441 41.27 -13.46 1.13
N THR A 442 41.43 -13.42 2.44
CA THR A 442 42.00 -12.24 3.10
C THR A 442 43.52 -12.26 3.01
N THR A 443 44.11 -11.10 2.72
CA THR A 443 45.54 -10.85 2.94
C THR A 443 45.73 -9.89 4.10
N SER A 444 46.97 -9.54 4.46
CA SER A 444 47.25 -8.53 5.50
C SER A 444 46.54 -7.16 5.31
N THR A 445 46.23 -6.77 4.07
CA THR A 445 45.64 -5.45 3.72
C THR A 445 44.33 -5.53 2.96
N ASP A 446 44.04 -6.64 2.29
CA ASP A 446 42.96 -6.71 1.30
C ASP A 446 42.09 -7.97 1.41
N LEU A 447 40.97 -7.97 0.67
CA LEU A 447 40.18 -9.11 0.24
C LEU A 447 40.49 -9.38 -1.23
N GLU A 448 40.93 -10.59 -1.55
CA GLU A 448 41.23 -11.07 -2.90
C GLU A 448 40.19 -12.09 -3.35
N LEU A 449 39.70 -11.98 -4.58
CA LEU A 449 38.98 -13.06 -5.24
C LEU A 449 39.96 -13.85 -6.11
N ARG A 450 40.02 -15.15 -5.86
CA ARG A 450 41.00 -16.04 -6.45
C ARG A 450 40.30 -17.20 -7.14
N LYS A 451 40.97 -17.76 -8.15
CA LYS A 451 40.52 -18.98 -8.82
C LYS A 451 41.60 -20.04 -8.77
N VAL A 452 41.16 -21.28 -8.61
CA VAL A 452 41.99 -22.47 -8.81
C VAL A 452 41.48 -23.16 -10.07
N VAL A 453 42.37 -23.38 -11.03
CA VAL A 453 42.08 -24.12 -12.27
C VAL A 453 43.13 -25.21 -12.43
N ALA A 454 42.70 -26.47 -12.48
CA ALA A 454 43.57 -27.63 -12.56
C ALA A 454 44.76 -27.57 -11.57
N THR A 455 44.48 -27.20 -10.31
CA THR A 455 45.44 -27.00 -9.19
C THR A 455 46.33 -25.75 -9.25
N SER A 456 46.23 -24.92 -10.29
CA SER A 456 46.90 -23.62 -10.34
C SER A 456 46.05 -22.55 -9.69
N ASP A 457 46.52 -21.99 -8.58
CA ASP A 457 45.93 -20.83 -7.92
C ASP A 457 46.40 -19.53 -8.58
N SER A 458 45.46 -18.67 -8.96
CA SER A 458 45.71 -17.35 -9.53
C SER A 458 44.70 -16.31 -9.05
N LEU A 459 45.18 -15.08 -8.88
CA LEU A 459 44.33 -13.92 -8.63
C LEU A 459 43.49 -13.62 -9.88
N ILE A 460 42.19 -13.35 -9.71
CA ILE A 460 41.37 -12.80 -10.80
C ILE A 460 41.74 -11.32 -10.97
N GLN A 461 42.10 -10.90 -12.19
CA GLN A 461 42.72 -9.60 -12.43
C GLN A 461 41.79 -8.43 -12.04
N GLY A 462 42.32 -7.43 -11.31
CA GLY A 462 41.59 -6.22 -10.91
C GLY A 462 40.89 -6.28 -9.54
N VAL A 463 40.98 -7.41 -8.82
CA VAL A 463 40.09 -7.77 -7.69
C VAL A 463 40.78 -7.77 -6.32
N THR A 464 41.00 -6.57 -5.78
CA THR A 464 41.41 -6.34 -4.38
C THR A 464 40.54 -5.28 -3.72
N HIS A 465 40.01 -5.57 -2.51
CA HIS A 465 39.30 -4.57 -1.69
C HIS A 465 40.00 -4.39 -0.35
N ALA A 466 40.28 -3.14 0.03
CA ALA A 466 40.95 -2.84 1.29
C ALA A 466 40.09 -3.27 2.49
N TRP A 467 40.66 -4.07 3.38
CA TRP A 467 39.97 -4.55 4.58
C TRP A 467 40.98 -4.59 5.73
N SER A 468 40.74 -3.87 6.83
CA SER A 468 41.69 -3.86 7.95
C SER A 468 41.39 -4.98 8.95
N VAL A 469 42.44 -5.48 9.62
CA VAL A 469 42.32 -6.48 10.69
C VAL A 469 41.42 -5.95 11.81
N GLY A 470 40.43 -6.74 12.21
CA GLY A 470 39.45 -6.39 13.25
C GLY A 470 38.13 -5.84 12.72
N ASP A 471 38.09 -5.36 11.47
CA ASP A 471 36.88 -4.80 10.85
C ASP A 471 35.90 -5.91 10.47
N THR A 472 34.61 -5.63 10.61
CA THR A 472 33.54 -6.49 10.15
C THR A 472 32.96 -5.94 8.85
N LYS A 473 32.81 -6.81 7.85
CA LYS A 473 32.28 -6.49 6.52
C LYS A 473 31.15 -7.42 6.14
N ILE A 474 30.17 -6.90 5.38
CA ILE A 474 29.11 -7.71 4.77
C ILE A 474 29.56 -8.09 3.37
N ILE A 475 29.72 -9.38 3.09
CA ILE A 475 30.07 -9.88 1.77
C ILE A 475 28.83 -10.50 1.15
N LYS A 476 28.35 -9.94 0.04
CA LYS A 476 27.28 -10.51 -0.79
C LYS A 476 27.88 -11.04 -2.09
N ILE A 477 27.65 -12.31 -2.38
CA ILE A 477 27.98 -12.96 -3.64
C ILE A 477 26.70 -13.08 -4.44
N VAL A 478 26.70 -12.62 -5.67
CA VAL A 478 25.56 -12.73 -6.59
C VAL A 478 25.99 -13.53 -7.79
N LEU A 479 25.17 -14.47 -8.19
CA LEU A 479 25.21 -15.22 -9.42
C LEU A 479 23.96 -14.83 -10.21
N HIS A 480 24.15 -14.41 -11.46
CA HIS A 480 23.06 -14.09 -12.37
C HIS A 480 23.47 -14.49 -13.79
N GLY A 481 22.71 -15.39 -14.41
CA GLY A 481 23.10 -16.04 -15.68
C GLY A 481 24.44 -16.79 -15.59
N ASP A 482 25.42 -16.37 -16.41
CA ASP A 482 26.78 -16.92 -16.45
C ASP A 482 27.82 -15.99 -15.81
N TYR A 483 27.38 -15.10 -14.92
CA TYR A 483 28.20 -14.06 -14.31
C TYR A 483 28.16 -14.11 -12.79
N LEU A 484 29.30 -13.84 -12.16
CA LEU A 484 29.49 -13.75 -10.71
C LEU A 484 29.86 -12.33 -10.29
N TRP A 485 29.26 -11.83 -9.21
CA TRP A 485 29.60 -10.59 -8.54
C TRP A 485 29.92 -10.84 -7.06
N VAL A 486 30.86 -10.05 -6.53
CA VAL A 486 31.12 -9.95 -5.10
C VAL A 486 30.94 -8.50 -4.68
N ILE A 487 30.19 -8.29 -3.61
CA ILE A 487 29.79 -6.99 -3.08
C ILE A 487 30.24 -6.95 -1.63
N VAL A 488 30.92 -5.88 -1.21
CA VAL A 488 31.43 -5.75 0.17
C VAL A 488 30.84 -4.49 0.80
N ASP A 489 30.22 -4.62 1.96
CA ASP A 489 29.41 -3.58 2.64
C ASP A 489 28.32 -2.97 1.75
N LEU A 490 27.80 -3.75 0.80
CA LEU A 490 26.81 -3.28 -0.17
C LEU A 490 27.29 -2.10 -1.04
N VAL A 491 28.59 -1.78 -0.96
CA VAL A 491 29.31 -0.89 -1.85
C VAL A 491 30.10 -1.79 -2.81
N GLN A 492 29.89 -1.57 -4.10
CA GLN A 492 30.37 -2.44 -5.16
C GLN A 492 31.90 -2.63 -5.15
N VAL A 493 32.40 -3.87 -5.15
CA VAL A 493 33.84 -4.14 -5.38
C VAL A 493 34.07 -5.56 -5.97
N ILE A 494 33.96 -5.62 -7.30
CA ILE A 494 34.92 -6.18 -8.27
C ILE A 494 34.51 -7.41 -9.14
N PRO A 495 34.72 -7.38 -10.49
CA PRO A 495 34.93 -6.22 -11.38
C PRO A 495 33.70 -5.93 -12.26
N ASP A 496 33.61 -4.69 -12.73
CA ASP A 496 32.79 -4.18 -13.83
C ASP A 496 31.30 -4.65 -13.86
N PRO A 497 30.34 -3.81 -13.42
CA PRO A 497 28.92 -4.14 -13.36
C PRO A 497 28.28 -4.43 -14.72
N ALA A 498 28.90 -4.05 -15.85
CA ALA A 498 28.44 -4.34 -17.20
C ALA A 498 28.90 -5.71 -17.72
N THR A 499 29.88 -6.36 -17.08
CA THR A 499 30.44 -7.63 -17.61
C THR A 499 30.56 -8.74 -16.59
N GLY A 500 30.36 -8.50 -15.28
CA GLY A 500 30.53 -9.51 -14.24
C GLY A 500 31.86 -10.27 -14.37
N ILE A 501 32.03 -11.39 -13.67
CA ILE A 501 33.09 -12.35 -14.02
C ILE A 501 32.45 -13.41 -14.93
N PRO A 502 32.76 -13.43 -16.25
CA PRO A 502 32.26 -14.47 -17.13
C PRO A 502 32.80 -15.82 -16.65
N LEU A 503 31.90 -16.73 -16.29
CA LEU A 503 32.28 -18.04 -15.80
C LEU A 503 32.87 -18.91 -16.93
N ALA A 504 32.42 -18.70 -18.18
CA ALA A 504 32.88 -19.45 -19.34
C ALA A 504 34.32 -19.12 -19.79
N ASP A 505 34.76 -17.85 -19.68
CA ASP A 505 36.11 -17.43 -20.08
C ASP A 505 37.19 -17.85 -19.07
N ASN A 506 36.76 -18.27 -17.88
CA ASN A 506 37.64 -18.61 -16.78
C ASN A 506 37.73 -20.12 -16.49
N PHE A 507 36.86 -20.95 -17.10
CA PHE A 507 36.79 -22.40 -16.88
C PHE A 507 36.39 -23.15 -18.17
N ASN A 508 37.11 -24.23 -18.51
CA ASN A 508 36.78 -25.07 -19.68
C ASN A 508 35.76 -26.16 -19.30
N GLU A 509 34.56 -26.07 -19.89
CA GLU A 509 33.54 -27.14 -20.03
C GLU A 509 32.66 -27.53 -18.80
N THR A 510 31.59 -28.27 -19.09
CA THR A 510 30.25 -28.44 -18.45
C THR A 510 30.08 -28.60 -16.92
N LYS A 511 28.97 -28.03 -16.40
CA LYS A 511 28.48 -27.93 -15.00
C LYS A 511 28.16 -29.30 -14.34
N THR A 512 28.67 -29.60 -13.13
CA THR A 512 28.18 -30.69 -12.25
C THR A 512 28.19 -30.32 -10.76
N LYS A 513 27.11 -30.73 -10.06
CA LYS A 513 26.70 -30.51 -8.64
C LYS A 513 27.69 -30.99 -7.58
N TYR A 514 27.75 -30.37 -6.37
CA TYR A 514 27.84 -30.98 -5.00
C TYR A 514 27.46 -29.95 -3.89
N GLY A 515 27.57 -30.23 -2.57
CA GLY A 515 27.10 -29.41 -1.42
C GLY A 515 28.06 -29.30 -0.20
N ILE A 516 27.61 -28.68 0.90
CA ILE A 516 28.37 -28.27 2.12
C ILE A 516 28.33 -29.33 3.25
N GLY A 517 29.43 -29.60 3.98
CA GLY A 517 29.40 -30.53 5.13
C GLY A 517 30.52 -30.38 6.19
N GLY A 518 30.18 -30.69 7.45
CA GLY A 518 31.10 -30.89 8.59
C GLY A 518 30.57 -31.96 9.58
N PRO A 519 31.43 -32.65 10.38
CA PRO A 519 31.14 -34.03 10.84
C PRO A 519 30.32 -34.22 12.13
N SER A 520 29.79 -33.19 12.76
CA SER A 520 29.06 -33.40 14.03
C SER A 520 27.98 -32.35 14.28
N ILE A 521 26.75 -32.73 13.98
CA ILE A 521 25.51 -32.14 14.48
C ILE A 521 25.48 -32.19 16.02
N HIS A 522 25.67 -31.04 16.67
CA HIS A 522 25.16 -30.84 18.02
C HIS A 522 23.65 -30.62 17.93
N ALA A 523 22.89 -31.16 18.88
CA ALA A 523 21.42 -31.11 18.93
C ALA A 523 20.81 -29.69 18.97
N ASN A 524 21.63 -28.64 18.99
CA ASN A 524 21.23 -27.23 18.95
C ASN A 524 21.86 -26.45 17.76
N ALA A 525 22.52 -27.13 16.81
CA ALA A 525 23.01 -26.49 15.59
C ALA A 525 21.83 -26.29 14.63
N ARG A 526 21.26 -25.08 14.63
CA ARG A 526 20.23 -24.68 13.68
C ARG A 526 20.88 -23.97 12.50
N TYR A 527 21.04 -24.68 11.39
CA TYR A 527 21.47 -24.12 10.12
C TYR A 527 20.22 -23.58 9.39
N ASP A 528 19.63 -22.48 9.87
CA ASP A 528 18.29 -22.08 9.43
C ASP A 528 18.27 -21.20 8.15
N ASP A 529 19.43 -20.76 7.63
CA ASP A 529 19.51 -19.63 6.67
C ASP A 529 20.44 -19.85 5.44
N PHE A 530 20.49 -21.04 4.86
CA PHE A 530 20.98 -21.19 3.47
C PHE A 530 19.81 -20.86 2.54
N GLY A 531 19.82 -19.72 1.82
CA GLY A 531 18.59 -19.16 1.24
C GLY A 531 18.75 -17.95 0.31
N GLY A 532 17.73 -17.66 -0.52
CA GLY A 532 17.66 -16.45 -1.34
C GLY A 532 17.15 -15.26 -0.50
N VAL A 533 17.82 -14.12 -0.62
CA VAL A 533 17.63 -12.81 0.06
C VAL A 533 17.27 -11.68 -0.93
N TYR A 534 15.99 -11.33 -0.99
CA TYR A 534 15.50 -10.25 -1.85
C TYR A 534 15.35 -8.95 -1.07
N SER A 535 16.07 -7.89 -1.48
CA SER A 535 15.80 -6.53 -1.00
C SER A 535 14.41 -6.13 -1.46
N LEU A 536 13.65 -5.47 -0.58
CA LEU A 536 12.34 -4.91 -0.90
C LEU A 536 12.38 -3.39 -0.92
N PHE A 537 13.27 -2.77 -0.14
CA PHE A 537 13.38 -1.32 -0.04
C PHE A 537 14.79 -0.92 0.41
N TYR A 538 15.29 0.18 -0.17
CA TYR A 538 16.45 0.92 0.30
C TYR A 538 16.14 2.41 0.24
N GLY A 539 16.42 3.14 1.32
CA GLY A 539 16.13 4.57 1.36
C GLY A 539 16.55 5.24 2.64
N THR A 540 15.87 6.34 2.96
CA THR A 540 16.19 7.23 4.08
C THR A 540 14.96 7.43 4.96
N ILE A 541 15.12 7.37 6.28
CA ILE A 541 14.05 7.59 7.24
C ILE A 541 13.56 9.04 7.15
N ASP A 542 12.25 9.21 6.96
CA ASP A 542 11.57 10.50 6.96
C ASP A 542 11.05 10.90 8.32
N SER A 543 10.47 9.94 9.04
CA SER A 543 9.80 10.21 10.30
C SER A 543 9.75 8.97 11.18
N ILE A 544 9.76 9.19 12.49
CA ILE A 544 9.55 8.16 13.51
C ILE A 544 8.49 8.69 14.46
N ILE A 545 7.33 8.05 14.46
CA ILE A 545 6.14 8.47 15.20
C ILE A 545 5.88 7.44 16.30
N PRO A 546 6.34 7.68 17.55
CA PRO A 546 6.00 6.82 18.67
C PRO A 546 4.54 7.03 19.07
N THR A 547 3.78 5.95 19.17
CA THR A 547 2.40 5.95 19.68
C THR A 547 2.34 5.20 21.02
N PRO A 548 2.81 5.79 22.14
CA PRO A 548 2.67 5.18 23.45
C PRO A 548 1.25 5.44 23.97
N SER A 549 0.33 4.49 23.77
CA SER A 549 -0.95 4.48 24.48
C SER A 549 -0.98 3.33 25.50
N LYS A 550 -1.94 3.37 26.44
CA LYS A 550 -2.17 2.24 27.37
C LYS A 550 -2.56 0.94 26.66
N GLU A 551 -2.96 1.01 25.39
CA GLU A 551 -3.48 -0.10 24.60
C GLU A 551 -2.53 -0.52 23.46
N ARG A 552 -1.62 0.37 23.02
CA ARG A 552 -0.63 0.07 21.97
C ARG A 552 0.73 0.65 22.35
N GLN A 553 1.71 -0.25 22.47
CA GLN A 553 3.10 0.07 22.71
C GLN A 553 3.89 -0.05 21.40
N THR A 554 3.61 0.81 20.42
CA THR A 554 4.18 0.72 19.07
C THR A 554 4.85 2.03 18.65
N ALA A 555 5.67 1.97 17.60
CA ALA A 555 6.13 3.13 16.85
C ALA A 555 5.94 2.87 15.35
N GLN A 556 5.67 3.94 14.60
CA GLN A 556 5.63 3.92 13.15
C GLN A 556 6.90 4.54 12.60
N ILE A 557 7.57 3.88 11.67
CA ILE A 557 8.71 4.43 10.94
C ILE A 557 8.29 4.60 9.48
N GLU A 558 8.51 5.79 8.94
CA GLU A 558 8.28 6.11 7.54
C GLU A 558 9.61 6.43 6.88
N ALA A 559 9.82 5.89 5.69
CA ALA A 559 11.01 6.16 4.90
C ALA A 559 10.65 6.34 3.43
N SER A 560 11.47 7.10 2.72
CA SER A 560 11.40 7.24 1.27
C SER A 560 12.76 7.01 0.65
N ASP A 561 12.76 6.64 -0.62
CA ASP A 561 13.98 6.46 -1.39
C ASP A 561 14.71 7.80 -1.69
N ASP A 562 15.82 7.70 -2.42
CA ASP A 562 16.65 8.87 -2.74
C ASP A 562 16.05 9.79 -3.81
N MET A 563 14.95 9.40 -4.50
CA MET A 563 14.23 10.31 -5.41
C MET A 563 13.63 11.49 -4.64
N LYS A 564 13.29 11.29 -3.37
CA LYS A 564 12.84 12.38 -2.50
C LYS A 564 13.94 13.41 -2.21
N ILE A 565 15.20 12.98 -2.19
CA ILE A 565 16.36 13.88 -2.06
C ILE A 565 16.53 14.66 -3.37
N MET A 566 16.36 14.02 -4.53
CA MET A 566 16.38 14.71 -5.83
C MET A 566 15.30 15.79 -5.92
N ALA A 567 14.08 15.49 -5.46
CA ALA A 567 12.96 16.43 -5.46
C ALA A 567 13.22 17.69 -4.61
N ARG A 568 14.12 17.60 -3.62
CA ARG A 568 14.49 18.72 -2.73
C ARG A 568 15.79 19.41 -3.15
N THR A 569 16.55 18.84 -4.09
CA THR A 569 17.86 19.36 -4.50
C THR A 569 17.69 20.26 -5.72
N MET A 570 17.94 21.56 -5.55
CA MET A 570 17.85 22.52 -6.66
C MET A 570 19.14 22.57 -7.49
N LEU A 571 19.00 22.53 -8.81
CA LEU A 571 20.09 22.62 -9.76
C LEU A 571 20.32 24.07 -10.23
N PHE A 572 21.59 24.47 -10.27
CA PHE A 572 22.06 25.77 -10.75
C PHE A 572 23.34 25.61 -11.58
N ARG A 573 23.39 24.59 -12.45
CA ARG A 573 24.60 24.27 -13.20
C ARG A 573 24.31 23.81 -14.61
N ARG A 574 25.32 23.94 -15.46
CA ARG A 574 25.37 23.24 -16.73
C ARG A 574 25.58 21.75 -16.51
N VAL A 575 24.95 21.00 -17.39
CA VAL A 575 25.24 19.60 -17.63
C VAL A 575 25.92 19.53 -19.00
N TYR A 576 27.04 18.82 -19.06
CA TYR A 576 27.84 18.71 -20.26
C TYR A 576 28.11 17.27 -20.59
N THR A 577 27.73 16.87 -21.79
CA THR A 577 28.05 15.55 -22.32
C THR A 577 29.18 15.69 -23.34
N HIS A 578 30.44 15.44 -22.96
CA HIS A 578 31.48 15.32 -23.99
C HIS A 578 32.63 14.44 -23.58
N SER A 579 32.53 13.19 -24.03
CA SER A 579 33.70 12.40 -24.41
C SER A 579 33.28 11.25 -25.33
N GLY A 580 32.69 11.54 -26.50
CA GLY A 580 32.45 10.55 -27.58
C GLY A 580 31.57 9.32 -27.26
N VAL A 581 31.12 9.16 -26.00
CA VAL A 581 30.28 8.07 -25.46
C VAL A 581 29.05 8.64 -24.75
N PHE A 582 28.90 9.97 -24.68
CA PHE A 582 27.91 10.65 -23.82
C PHE A 582 26.86 11.48 -24.58
N ASP A 583 26.83 11.45 -25.91
CA ASP A 583 25.84 12.20 -26.69
C ASP A 583 24.48 11.48 -26.66
N SER A 584 23.95 11.13 -25.48
CA SER A 584 22.68 10.43 -25.30
C SER A 584 21.94 10.88 -24.05
N PHE A 585 20.66 10.53 -23.93
CA PHE A 585 19.83 10.88 -22.77
C PHE A 585 20.40 10.35 -21.43
N LYS A 586 21.07 9.19 -21.44
CA LYS A 586 21.83 8.70 -20.29
C LYS A 586 22.85 9.71 -19.77
N GLY A 587 23.63 10.32 -20.68
CA GLY A 587 24.66 11.29 -20.31
C GLY A 587 24.10 12.47 -19.53
N TYR A 588 22.89 12.92 -19.87
CA TYR A 588 22.19 13.97 -19.14
C TYR A 588 21.81 13.55 -17.72
N LEU A 589 21.21 12.38 -17.57
CA LEU A 589 20.82 11.85 -16.25
C LEU A 589 22.04 11.64 -15.35
N GLU A 590 23.10 11.03 -15.86
CA GLU A 590 24.31 10.79 -15.08
C GLU A 590 24.91 12.09 -14.53
N GLU A 591 24.97 13.13 -15.36
CA GLU A 591 25.52 14.43 -14.95
C GLU A 591 24.62 15.17 -13.97
N ILE A 592 23.30 15.00 -14.07
CA ILE A 592 22.35 15.48 -13.06
C ILE A 592 22.62 14.76 -11.74
N ILE A 593 22.73 13.44 -11.73
CA ILE A 593 22.96 12.67 -10.49
C ILE A 593 24.32 13.00 -9.87
N LYS A 594 25.39 13.06 -10.68
CA LYS A 594 26.74 13.50 -10.28
C LYS A 594 26.76 14.90 -9.68
N SER A 595 25.75 15.72 -9.95
CA SER A 595 25.63 17.05 -9.36
C SER A 595 25.15 17.09 -7.91
N ILE A 596 24.60 15.97 -7.44
CA ILE A 596 23.98 15.88 -6.12
C ILE A 596 25.01 15.30 -5.15
N PRO A 597 25.38 16.04 -4.09
CA PRO A 597 26.37 15.57 -3.12
C PRO A 597 25.94 14.26 -2.45
N ASN A 598 26.88 13.34 -2.27
CA ASN A 598 26.69 12.07 -1.56
C ASN A 598 25.57 11.17 -2.13
N MET A 599 25.16 11.39 -3.38
CA MET A 599 24.26 10.45 -4.04
C MET A 599 25.02 9.20 -4.49
N PRO A 600 24.42 8.00 -4.33
CA PRO A 600 24.89 6.80 -5.00
C PRO A 600 25.07 7.12 -6.48
N GLN A 601 26.26 6.86 -7.00
CA GLN A 601 26.51 7.09 -8.41
C GLN A 601 25.62 6.13 -9.23
N PRO A 602 25.09 6.59 -10.36
CA PRO A 602 24.28 5.73 -11.22
C PRO A 602 25.10 4.50 -11.60
N GLY A 603 24.51 3.32 -11.41
CA GLY A 603 25.14 2.06 -11.80
C GLY A 603 25.23 1.93 -13.32
N GLU A 604 26.02 0.97 -13.82
CA GLU A 604 26.22 0.76 -15.26
C GLU A 604 24.98 0.25 -16.02
N ILE A 605 23.85 0.04 -15.34
CA ILE A 605 22.60 -0.52 -15.90
C ILE A 605 21.64 0.59 -16.40
N PHE A 606 22.16 1.79 -16.65
CA PHE A 606 21.46 2.80 -17.44
C PHE A 606 21.50 2.38 -18.90
N ASP A 607 20.32 2.17 -19.49
CA ASP A 607 20.17 2.14 -20.94
C ASP A 607 20.78 3.42 -21.52
N ASN A 608 21.45 3.32 -22.66
CA ASN A 608 22.12 4.48 -23.25
C ASN A 608 21.10 5.51 -23.74
N GLY A 609 19.88 5.09 -24.09
CA GLY A 609 18.90 5.93 -24.76
C GLY A 609 19.36 6.39 -26.14
N GLU A 610 18.52 7.17 -26.82
CA GLU A 610 18.85 7.74 -28.11
C GLU A 610 20.00 8.75 -28.04
N SER A 611 20.71 8.87 -29.16
CA SER A 611 21.72 9.91 -29.30
C SER A 611 21.07 11.28 -29.52
N VAL A 612 21.69 12.33 -28.98
CA VAL A 612 21.19 13.71 -29.03
C VAL A 612 22.23 14.64 -29.64
N ASP A 613 21.79 15.45 -30.61
CA ASP A 613 22.70 16.28 -31.42
C ASP A 613 23.28 17.51 -30.68
N ASN A 614 22.74 17.86 -29.50
CA ASN A 614 23.19 19.02 -28.71
C ASN A 614 23.66 18.59 -27.31
N PRO A 615 24.94 18.78 -26.95
CA PRO A 615 25.49 18.38 -25.65
C PRO A 615 25.50 19.48 -24.57
N PHE A 616 24.88 20.65 -24.80
CA PHE A 616 24.95 21.80 -23.89
C PHE A 616 23.56 22.24 -23.42
N LYS A 617 23.12 21.77 -22.24
CA LYS A 617 21.91 22.24 -21.56
C LYS A 617 22.21 22.70 -20.13
N SER A 618 21.45 23.69 -19.68
CA SER A 618 21.60 24.28 -18.34
C SER A 618 20.31 24.18 -17.54
N TRP A 619 20.28 23.32 -16.52
CA TRP A 619 19.22 23.30 -15.54
C TRP A 619 19.47 24.38 -14.48
N TRP A 620 18.51 25.30 -14.35
CA TRP A 620 18.63 26.46 -13.49
C TRP A 620 17.33 26.70 -12.71
N ASN A 621 17.43 26.73 -11.39
CA ASN A 621 16.31 26.91 -10.47
C ASN A 621 15.19 25.86 -10.67
N ILE A 622 15.60 24.61 -10.82
CA ILE A 622 14.73 23.44 -11.02
C ILE A 622 15.22 22.32 -10.11
N SER A 623 14.30 21.50 -9.58
CA SER A 623 14.70 20.35 -8.78
C SER A 623 15.43 19.33 -9.65
N ALA A 624 16.34 18.56 -9.06
CA ALA A 624 17.07 17.55 -9.80
C ALA A 624 16.15 16.44 -10.31
N LEU A 625 15.06 16.13 -9.58
CA LEU A 625 14.05 15.18 -10.03
C LEU A 625 13.30 15.71 -11.25
N ASP A 626 12.89 16.98 -11.23
CA ASP A 626 12.18 17.57 -12.38
C ASP A 626 13.11 17.68 -13.61
N ALA A 627 14.40 17.94 -13.41
CA ALA A 627 15.38 17.87 -14.48
C ALA A 627 15.51 16.46 -15.08
N CYS A 628 15.53 15.41 -14.25
CA CYS A 628 15.49 14.02 -14.74
C CYS A 628 14.18 13.70 -15.46
N ARG A 629 13.05 14.25 -15.02
CA ARG A 629 11.74 14.08 -15.68
C ARG A 629 11.67 14.77 -17.04
N GLU A 630 12.34 15.91 -17.21
CA GLU A 630 12.48 16.52 -18.55
C GLU A 630 13.20 15.55 -19.51
N VAL A 631 14.29 14.91 -19.04
CA VAL A 631 15.00 13.87 -19.81
C VAL A 631 14.11 12.66 -20.10
N GLU A 632 13.43 12.13 -19.09
CA GLU A 632 12.53 10.97 -19.21
C GLU A 632 11.41 11.20 -20.24
N LYS A 633 10.78 12.37 -20.20
CA LYS A 633 9.69 12.75 -21.13
C LYS A 633 10.16 12.88 -22.58
N GLU A 634 11.34 13.45 -22.78
CA GLU A 634 11.89 13.64 -24.13
C GLU A 634 12.41 12.34 -24.75
N GLU A 635 12.78 11.35 -23.95
CA GLU A 635 13.11 10.00 -24.43
C GLU A 635 11.88 9.07 -24.49
N ASN A 636 10.75 9.43 -23.85
CA ASN A 636 9.64 8.51 -23.56
C ASN A 636 10.11 7.24 -22.82
N GLY A 637 11.02 7.44 -21.85
CA GLY A 637 11.65 6.39 -21.05
C GLY A 637 11.04 6.24 -19.65
N LEU A 638 11.73 5.50 -18.78
CA LEU A 638 11.39 5.33 -17.37
C LEU A 638 12.63 5.48 -16.49
N PHE A 639 12.61 6.45 -15.56
CA PHE A 639 13.70 6.72 -14.62
C PHE A 639 13.27 6.49 -13.17
N TYR A 640 13.98 5.64 -12.42
CA TYR A 640 13.61 5.30 -11.03
C TYR A 640 14.79 4.76 -10.22
N GLN A 641 14.63 4.68 -8.89
CA GLN A 641 15.50 3.88 -8.03
C GLN A 641 14.86 2.51 -7.80
N ASP A 642 15.61 1.43 -8.00
CA ASP A 642 15.12 0.09 -7.69
C ASP A 642 15.18 -0.21 -6.19
N ARG A 643 14.62 -1.36 -5.81
CA ARG A 643 14.56 -1.86 -4.43
C ARG A 643 15.92 -2.11 -3.75
N ASP A 644 17.00 -2.18 -4.53
CA ASP A 644 18.37 -2.34 -4.04
C ASP A 644 19.07 -0.97 -3.85
N GLY A 645 18.37 0.13 -4.12
CA GLY A 645 18.91 1.48 -4.04
C GLY A 645 19.69 1.90 -5.28
N ILE A 646 19.58 1.17 -6.38
CA ILE A 646 20.32 1.43 -7.62
C ILE A 646 19.45 2.25 -8.57
N TRP A 647 20.01 3.32 -9.13
CA TRP A 647 19.36 4.11 -10.16
C TRP A 647 19.21 3.31 -11.47
N ARG A 648 18.03 3.40 -12.09
CA ARG A 648 17.66 2.74 -13.34
C ARG A 648 17.15 3.77 -14.34
N PHE A 649 17.55 3.58 -15.59
CA PHE A 649 16.97 4.27 -16.72
C PHE A 649 16.68 3.27 -17.83
N GLU A 650 15.42 3.21 -18.22
CA GLU A 650 14.92 2.36 -19.29
C GLU A 650 14.51 3.25 -20.46
N ALA A 651 15.18 3.12 -21.61
CA ALA A 651 14.85 3.88 -22.81
C ALA A 651 13.50 3.43 -23.40
N LYS A 652 12.92 4.22 -24.32
CA LYS A 652 11.63 3.90 -24.99
C LYS A 652 11.52 2.50 -25.61
N GLY A 653 12.66 1.91 -26.01
CA GLY A 653 12.73 0.57 -26.60
C GLY A 653 12.98 -0.56 -25.60
N HIS A 654 13.26 -0.24 -24.34
CA HIS A 654 13.71 -1.20 -23.33
C HIS A 654 12.70 -2.34 -23.11
N ARG A 655 11.42 -2.00 -22.99
CA ARG A 655 10.32 -2.97 -22.79
C ARG A 655 10.09 -3.90 -23.99
N ALA A 656 10.57 -3.51 -25.17
CA ALA A 656 10.49 -4.32 -26.39
C ALA A 656 11.77 -5.14 -26.64
N ALA A 657 12.78 -5.04 -25.77
CA ALA A 657 14.06 -5.73 -25.87
C ALA A 657 14.21 -6.80 -24.79
N THR A 658 15.14 -7.74 -25.00
CA THR A 658 15.51 -8.75 -23.99
C THR A 658 16.03 -8.08 -22.71
N PRO A 659 15.60 -8.49 -21.50
CA PRO A 659 14.79 -9.67 -21.18
C PRO A 659 13.26 -9.45 -21.10
N HIS A 660 12.74 -8.29 -21.52
CA HIS A 660 11.33 -7.89 -21.41
C HIS A 660 10.49 -8.26 -22.64
N ASP A 661 11.14 -8.74 -23.70
CA ASP A 661 10.50 -9.19 -24.94
C ASP A 661 9.66 -10.47 -24.77
N ALA A 662 9.87 -11.24 -23.70
CA ALA A 662 9.11 -12.43 -23.34
C ALA A 662 8.50 -12.34 -21.94
N ALA A 663 7.32 -12.95 -21.75
CA ALA A 663 6.67 -13.01 -20.45
C ALA A 663 7.51 -13.84 -19.46
N ARG A 664 7.87 -13.24 -18.32
CA ARG A 664 8.62 -13.90 -17.24
C ARG A 664 7.79 -14.93 -16.50
N CYS A 665 6.50 -14.69 -16.36
CA CYS A 665 5.57 -15.61 -15.72
C CYS A 665 4.14 -15.40 -16.19
N THR A 666 3.30 -16.41 -15.95
CA THR A 666 1.86 -16.35 -16.16
C THR A 666 1.14 -16.41 -14.82
N PHE A 667 0.19 -15.50 -14.60
CA PHE A 667 -0.70 -15.48 -13.45
C PHE A 667 -2.07 -16.04 -13.82
N TYR A 668 -2.71 -16.76 -12.89
CA TYR A 668 -3.94 -17.51 -13.17
C TYR A 668 -5.09 -17.11 -12.24
N ASP A 669 -6.33 -17.21 -12.75
CA ASP A 669 -7.56 -17.04 -11.94
C ASP A 669 -7.90 -18.24 -11.05
N VAL A 670 -7.29 -19.41 -11.33
CA VAL A 670 -7.52 -20.66 -10.58
C VAL A 670 -6.23 -21.14 -9.94
N TYR A 671 -6.32 -21.50 -8.66
CA TYR A 671 -5.20 -22.11 -7.95
C TYR A 671 -4.93 -23.54 -8.42
N ALA A 672 -3.66 -23.82 -8.71
CA ALA A 672 -3.11 -25.16 -8.88
C ALA A 672 -1.69 -25.18 -8.28
N THR A 673 -1.19 -26.36 -7.90
CA THR A 673 0.09 -26.55 -7.19
C THR A 673 1.30 -25.88 -7.87
N ASN A 674 1.26 -25.69 -9.20
CA ASN A 674 2.35 -25.10 -9.98
C ASN A 674 1.99 -23.71 -10.57
N ASN A 675 0.82 -23.16 -10.23
CA ASN A 675 0.32 -21.90 -10.77
C ASN A 675 0.44 -20.77 -9.73
N LEU A 676 0.94 -19.62 -10.16
CA LEU A 676 0.91 -18.40 -9.37
C LEU A 676 -0.45 -17.70 -9.57
N ALA A 677 -1.41 -18.01 -8.70
CA ALA A 677 -2.77 -17.48 -8.82
C ALA A 677 -2.92 -16.11 -8.14
N PHE A 678 -3.66 -15.20 -8.78
CA PHE A 678 -4.07 -13.94 -8.15
C PHE A 678 -5.35 -14.13 -7.32
N THR A 679 -5.49 -13.32 -6.28
CA THR A 679 -6.60 -13.40 -5.31
C THR A 679 -7.65 -12.31 -5.50
N ASP A 680 -7.27 -11.22 -6.16
CA ASP A 680 -8.14 -10.13 -6.56
C ASP A 680 -7.63 -9.57 -7.89
N LEU A 681 -8.56 -9.07 -8.70
CA LEU A 681 -8.28 -8.43 -9.98
C LEU A 681 -9.22 -7.24 -10.19
N LYS A 682 -8.64 -6.08 -10.48
CA LYS A 682 -9.37 -4.88 -10.90
C LYS A 682 -8.96 -4.51 -12.31
N TRP A 683 -9.95 -4.40 -13.18
CA TRP A 683 -9.76 -4.01 -14.58
C TRP A 683 -10.17 -2.56 -14.80
N MET A 684 -9.31 -1.78 -15.44
CA MET A 684 -9.58 -0.40 -15.87
C MET A 684 -9.37 -0.34 -17.39
N SER A 685 -10.38 0.13 -18.14
CA SER A 685 -10.36 0.10 -19.61
C SER A 685 -9.23 0.91 -20.25
N GLY A 686 -8.69 1.90 -19.52
CA GLY A 686 -7.61 2.75 -20.05
C GLY A 686 -8.10 3.88 -20.96
N ASP A 687 -9.43 4.03 -21.12
CA ASP A 687 -10.01 5.05 -21.98
C ASP A 687 -9.53 6.45 -21.62
N GLU A 688 -9.27 6.75 -20.34
CA GLU A 688 -8.76 8.05 -19.88
C GLU A 688 -7.30 8.34 -20.28
N ASN A 689 -6.52 7.33 -20.65
CA ASN A 689 -5.10 7.46 -20.96
C ASN A 689 -4.84 7.79 -22.44
N VAL A 690 -5.87 7.77 -23.29
CA VAL A 690 -5.74 8.04 -24.73
C VAL A 690 -5.22 9.45 -24.99
N LYS A 691 -4.15 9.58 -25.77
CA LYS A 691 -3.58 10.83 -26.28
C LYS A 691 -3.38 10.70 -27.79
N ASN A 692 -4.19 11.44 -28.56
CA ASN A 692 -4.28 11.29 -30.02
C ASN A 692 -4.05 12.60 -30.80
N PHE A 693 -3.56 13.62 -30.10
CA PHE A 693 -3.15 14.90 -30.66
C PHE A 693 -1.88 15.38 -29.91
N ILE A 694 -0.71 15.05 -30.46
CA ILE A 694 0.58 15.24 -29.80
C ILE A 694 1.31 16.44 -30.39
N THR A 695 1.62 17.44 -29.57
CA THR A 695 2.44 18.59 -29.97
C THR A 695 3.75 18.59 -29.21
N VAL A 696 4.87 18.48 -29.93
CA VAL A 696 6.22 18.63 -29.36
C VAL A 696 6.76 19.99 -29.78
N THR A 697 7.10 20.83 -28.81
CA THR A 697 7.69 22.16 -29.02
C THR A 697 9.16 22.12 -28.66
N LEU A 698 10.04 22.42 -29.60
CA LEU A 698 11.49 22.45 -29.40
C LEU A 698 12.03 23.89 -29.49
N GLN A 699 13.16 24.13 -28.84
CA GLN A 699 13.87 25.41 -28.92
C GLN A 699 15.34 25.21 -29.27
N ARG A 700 15.70 25.64 -30.47
CA ARG A 700 17.05 25.44 -30.99
C ARG A 700 18.07 26.36 -30.33
N THR A 701 19.33 25.93 -30.28
CA THR A 701 20.43 26.78 -29.82
C THR A 701 21.38 27.13 -30.94
N GLN A 702 21.95 28.34 -30.91
CA GLN A 702 22.96 28.77 -31.87
C GLN A 702 24.08 29.53 -31.16
N ALA A 703 25.33 29.24 -31.52
CA ALA A 703 26.47 30.03 -31.07
C ALA A 703 26.30 31.49 -31.50
N ASP A 704 26.41 32.40 -30.54
CA ASP A 704 26.37 33.83 -30.84
C ASP A 704 27.69 34.26 -31.50
N PRO A 705 27.66 34.96 -32.64
CA PRO A 705 28.88 35.39 -33.32
C PRO A 705 29.59 36.56 -32.62
N GLU A 706 28.95 37.28 -31.69
CA GLU A 706 29.53 38.43 -31.01
C GLU A 706 30.47 38.02 -29.87
N SER A 707 31.64 38.69 -29.75
CA SER A 707 32.60 38.44 -28.68
C SER A 707 33.47 39.69 -28.40
N PRO A 708 33.54 40.20 -27.16
CA PRO A 708 32.76 39.81 -25.98
C PRO A 708 31.31 40.31 -26.07
N LEU A 709 30.35 39.40 -25.90
CA LEU A 709 28.92 39.67 -25.97
C LEU A 709 28.39 40.12 -24.61
N GLU A 710 27.50 41.11 -24.58
CA GLU A 710 26.69 41.44 -23.40
C GLU A 710 25.62 40.37 -23.19
N VAL A 711 25.78 39.56 -22.14
CA VAL A 711 24.88 38.42 -21.85
C VAL A 711 23.83 38.75 -20.81
N TRP A 712 24.10 39.75 -19.97
CA TRP A 712 23.18 40.20 -18.95
C TRP A 712 23.41 41.66 -18.63
N ARG A 713 22.34 42.36 -18.35
CA ARG A 713 22.35 43.72 -17.81
C ARG A 713 21.45 43.74 -16.60
N CYS A 714 21.86 44.43 -15.54
CA CYS A 714 20.97 44.70 -14.43
C CYS A 714 19.84 45.58 -14.96
N ALA A 715 18.65 44.99 -15.10
CA ALA A 715 17.44 45.77 -15.20
C ALA A 715 17.25 46.49 -13.86
N GLU A 716 16.81 47.75 -13.91
CA GLU A 716 16.19 48.43 -12.77
C GLU A 716 15.16 47.45 -12.16
N ALA A 717 15.30 47.15 -10.87
CA ALA A 717 14.69 46.04 -10.10
C ALA A 717 13.36 45.44 -10.62
N ASP A 718 13.28 44.10 -10.60
CA ASP A 718 12.03 43.34 -10.65
C ASP A 718 11.05 43.81 -9.55
N VAL A 719 9.96 44.48 -9.93
CA VAL A 719 8.70 44.47 -9.18
C VAL A 719 7.54 44.31 -10.18
N LEU A 720 6.75 43.27 -9.97
CA LEU A 720 5.44 43.02 -10.60
C LEU A 720 4.47 44.19 -10.35
N ASP A 721 3.65 44.47 -11.36
CA ASP A 721 2.49 45.38 -11.38
C ASP A 721 2.73 46.89 -11.28
N GLY A 722 2.91 47.53 -12.45
CA GLY A 722 2.26 48.79 -12.82
C GLY A 722 2.75 50.12 -12.20
N GLU A 723 3.32 50.97 -13.07
CA GLU A 723 3.62 52.42 -12.93
C GLU A 723 5.00 52.89 -12.38
N ILE A 724 5.88 53.26 -13.34
CA ILE A 724 7.00 54.23 -13.39
C ILE A 724 8.02 54.36 -12.20
N THR A 725 9.24 53.87 -12.49
CA THR A 725 10.61 54.45 -12.40
C THR A 725 11.16 55.06 -11.10
N ASP A 726 11.72 54.24 -10.21
CA ASP A 726 12.92 54.58 -9.40
C ASP A 726 13.44 53.29 -8.73
N SER A 727 14.47 52.64 -9.29
CA SER A 727 15.16 51.54 -8.59
C SER A 727 16.65 51.62 -8.81
N THR A 728 17.24 52.65 -8.22
CA THR A 728 18.69 52.79 -8.19
C THR A 728 19.26 51.82 -7.18
N LEU A 729 20.03 50.85 -7.66
CA LEU A 729 20.74 49.89 -6.84
C LEU A 729 21.71 50.64 -5.92
N GLU A 730 21.25 50.98 -4.72
CA GLU A 730 22.02 51.64 -3.67
C GLU A 730 22.80 50.59 -2.87
N ILE A 731 24.10 50.84 -2.67
CA ILE A 731 24.93 50.02 -1.79
C ILE A 731 25.36 50.90 -0.64
N ALA A 732 24.94 50.52 0.57
CA ALA A 732 25.25 51.25 1.80
C ALA A 732 26.76 51.41 2.00
N ALA A 733 27.15 52.43 2.75
CA ALA A 733 28.54 52.72 3.07
C ALA A 733 29.27 51.48 3.63
N SER A 734 30.46 51.19 3.11
CA SER A 734 31.33 50.11 3.60
C SER A 734 30.64 48.74 3.67
N SER A 735 29.75 48.44 2.72
CA SER A 735 28.95 47.22 2.68
C SER A 735 29.06 46.49 1.34
N SER A 736 28.53 45.27 1.29
CA SER A 736 28.44 44.48 0.07
C SER A 736 27.01 43.98 -0.15
N VAL A 737 26.61 43.90 -1.42
CA VAL A 737 25.34 43.32 -1.88
C VAL A 737 25.63 42.16 -2.83
N VAL A 738 24.83 41.11 -2.74
CA VAL A 738 24.92 39.95 -3.65
C VAL A 738 23.72 39.95 -4.59
N ILE A 739 23.99 39.76 -5.89
CA ILE A 739 22.97 39.67 -6.94
C ILE A 739 23.22 38.37 -7.72
N PHE A 740 22.15 37.69 -8.13
CA PHE A 740 22.23 36.56 -9.05
C PHE A 740 21.81 37.02 -10.44
N MET A 741 22.71 36.88 -11.42
CA MET A 741 22.37 37.11 -12.82
C MET A 741 21.87 35.82 -13.47
N VAL A 742 20.88 35.93 -14.34
CA VAL A 742 20.39 34.86 -15.21
C VAL A 742 20.23 35.42 -16.62
N ALA A 743 20.94 34.83 -17.58
CA ALA A 743 20.94 35.26 -18.97
C ALA A 743 19.83 34.53 -19.74
N GLU A 744 18.58 34.96 -19.60
CA GLU A 744 17.39 34.22 -20.10
C GLU A 744 17.34 34.01 -21.62
N GLN A 745 18.06 34.82 -22.39
CA GLN A 745 18.15 34.66 -23.85
C GLN A 745 19.14 33.57 -24.28
N PHE A 746 19.85 32.96 -23.33
CA PHE A 746 20.95 32.04 -23.57
C PHE A 746 20.76 30.74 -22.80
N GLU A 747 21.05 29.62 -23.47
CA GLU A 747 21.10 28.30 -22.83
C GLU A 747 22.42 28.12 -22.06
N TYR A 748 23.47 28.80 -22.52
CA TYR A 748 24.82 28.67 -21.98
C TYR A 748 25.63 29.95 -22.20
N ILE A 749 26.39 30.36 -21.19
CA ILE A 749 27.41 31.40 -21.28
C ILE A 749 28.75 30.85 -20.79
N ASN A 750 29.84 31.22 -21.46
CA ASN A 750 31.19 30.78 -21.09
C ASN A 750 32.14 31.96 -20.96
N LEU A 751 33.15 31.80 -20.10
CA LEU A 751 34.25 32.75 -19.95
C LEU A 751 33.71 34.17 -19.71
N ILE A 752 33.01 34.36 -18.59
CA ILE A 752 32.59 35.70 -18.16
C ILE A 752 33.84 36.57 -18.05
N VAL A 753 33.83 37.68 -18.79
CA VAL A 753 34.91 38.66 -18.78
C VAL A 753 34.90 39.35 -17.43
N THR A 754 36.08 39.48 -16.80
CA THR A 754 36.21 40.23 -15.55
C THR A 754 35.62 41.64 -15.73
N PRO A 755 34.60 42.04 -14.94
CA PRO A 755 33.96 43.33 -15.12
C PRO A 755 34.94 44.49 -14.98
N VAL A 756 34.92 45.42 -15.93
CA VAL A 756 35.82 46.57 -15.95
C VAL A 756 35.07 47.83 -15.54
N ALA A 757 35.64 48.60 -14.60
CA ALA A 757 35.12 49.90 -14.17
C ALA A 757 34.88 50.83 -15.38
N THR A 758 33.82 51.63 -15.35
CA THR A 758 33.29 52.51 -16.41
C THR A 758 32.77 51.80 -17.66
N THR A 759 33.32 50.64 -18.03
CA THR A 759 32.89 49.86 -19.20
C THR A 759 31.70 48.97 -18.88
N ASP A 760 31.76 48.26 -17.75
CA ASP A 760 30.78 47.25 -17.34
C ASP A 760 30.00 47.66 -16.11
N TYR A 761 30.62 48.43 -15.22
CA TYR A 761 29.94 49.03 -14.08
C TYR A 761 30.34 50.48 -13.87
N ALA A 762 29.41 51.28 -13.35
CA ALA A 762 29.63 52.66 -12.95
C ALA A 762 28.78 52.95 -11.71
N ALA A 763 29.25 53.87 -10.88
CA ALA A 763 28.50 54.32 -9.72
C ALA A 763 28.66 55.82 -9.48
N ASN A 764 27.63 56.44 -8.93
CA ASN A 764 27.60 57.87 -8.63
C ASN A 764 27.06 58.12 -7.22
N ALA A 765 27.26 59.33 -6.72
CA ALA A 765 26.71 59.78 -5.45
C ALA A 765 25.18 59.98 -5.48
N ALA A 766 24.56 60.04 -6.67
CA ALA A 766 23.13 60.14 -6.84
C ALA A 766 22.59 59.05 -7.78
N ALA A 767 21.35 58.65 -7.52
CA ALA A 767 20.53 57.70 -8.25
C ALA A 767 20.47 57.98 -9.77
N ASP A 768 20.20 59.22 -10.15
CA ASP A 768 20.01 59.66 -11.54
C ASP A 768 21.29 59.70 -12.39
N GLY A 769 22.41 59.18 -11.86
CA GLY A 769 23.72 59.25 -12.49
C GLY A 769 24.42 60.61 -12.39
N SER A 770 23.81 61.58 -11.70
CA SER A 770 24.43 62.86 -11.40
C SER A 770 25.30 62.79 -10.13
N GLY A 771 25.94 63.90 -9.75
CA GLY A 771 26.82 63.96 -8.58
C GLY A 771 28.22 63.42 -8.82
N VAL A 772 28.99 63.23 -7.75
CA VAL A 772 30.39 62.78 -7.80
C VAL A 772 30.46 61.35 -8.33
N ASP A 773 31.35 61.08 -9.30
CA ASP A 773 31.66 59.74 -9.75
C ASP A 773 32.29 58.92 -8.61
N LYS A 774 31.64 57.81 -8.27
CA LYS A 774 32.02 56.88 -7.19
C LYS A 774 32.43 55.51 -7.76
N THR A 775 32.63 55.40 -9.06
CA THR A 775 32.96 54.13 -9.72
C THR A 775 34.21 53.47 -9.15
N ALA A 776 35.23 54.26 -8.76
CA ALA A 776 36.45 53.74 -8.13
C ALA A 776 36.21 53.13 -6.73
N ASN A 777 35.10 53.47 -6.08
CA ASN A 777 34.72 52.93 -4.78
C ASN A 777 33.87 51.66 -4.88
N LEU A 778 33.38 51.32 -6.07
CA LEU A 778 32.65 50.09 -6.35
C LEU A 778 33.60 49.02 -6.90
N SER A 779 33.57 47.82 -6.34
CA SER A 779 34.16 46.64 -6.96
C SER A 779 33.10 45.58 -7.23
N VAL A 780 33.15 44.94 -8.41
CA VAL A 780 32.26 43.85 -8.78
C VAL A 780 33.07 42.56 -8.91
N ALA A 781 32.80 41.59 -8.04
CA ALA A 781 33.37 40.25 -8.11
C ALA A 781 32.34 39.28 -8.69
N VAL A 782 32.74 38.53 -9.71
CA VAL A 782 31.92 37.44 -10.28
C VAL A 782 32.39 36.14 -9.66
N ALA A 783 31.49 35.43 -9.02
CA ALA A 783 31.69 34.06 -8.57
C ALA A 783 30.68 33.17 -9.29
N TYR A 784 31.14 32.02 -9.76
CA TYR A 784 30.22 30.95 -10.08
C TYR A 784 29.68 30.43 -8.75
N PRO A 785 28.35 30.29 -8.60
CA PRO A 785 27.74 30.05 -7.30
C PRO A 785 28.26 28.77 -6.63
N PHE A 786 28.81 27.80 -7.37
CA PHE A 786 29.41 26.57 -6.85
C PHE A 786 30.59 26.07 -7.71
N PHE A 787 31.54 25.38 -7.08
CA PHE A 787 32.85 24.93 -7.60
C PHE A 787 32.91 24.69 -9.12
N GLY A 788 33.60 25.59 -9.85
CA GLY A 788 34.12 25.31 -11.20
C GLY A 788 33.13 25.24 -12.38
N SER A 789 31.82 25.44 -12.19
CA SER A 789 30.82 25.14 -13.23
C SER A 789 30.13 26.37 -13.84
N TYR A 790 30.06 26.39 -15.18
CA TYR A 790 29.56 27.47 -16.04
C TYR A 790 28.13 27.18 -16.52
N GLY A 791 27.10 27.89 -16.04
CA GLY A 791 25.69 27.77 -16.51
C GLY A 791 25.22 29.01 -17.27
N LYS A 792 23.90 29.28 -17.33
CA LYS A 792 23.36 30.56 -17.85
C LYS A 792 23.34 31.71 -16.83
N GLY A 793 23.90 31.53 -15.63
CA GLY A 793 23.88 32.52 -14.55
C GLY A 793 25.15 32.54 -13.70
N ALA A 794 25.27 33.57 -12.85
CA ALA A 794 26.42 33.80 -11.97
C ALA A 794 26.04 34.60 -10.72
N ARG A 795 26.83 34.46 -9.65
CA ARG A 795 26.72 35.27 -8.43
C ARG A 795 27.63 36.48 -8.53
N LEU A 796 27.06 37.66 -8.43
CA LEU A 796 27.77 38.93 -8.41
C LEU A 796 27.84 39.44 -6.97
N THR A 797 29.05 39.80 -6.51
CA THR A 797 29.24 40.50 -5.23
C THR A 797 29.72 41.91 -5.52
N LEU A 798 28.88 42.88 -5.20
CA LEU A 798 29.18 44.29 -5.34
C LEU A 798 29.59 44.83 -3.99
N THR A 799 30.76 45.46 -3.91
CA THR A 799 31.30 46.00 -2.65
C THR A 799 31.52 47.50 -2.79
N ASN A 800 30.94 48.25 -1.85
CA ASN A 800 31.17 49.68 -1.69
C ASN A 800 32.27 49.91 -0.65
N SER A 801 33.38 50.49 -1.08
CA SER A 801 34.50 50.88 -0.20
C SER A 801 34.43 52.33 0.29
N ASP A 802 33.42 53.10 -0.12
CA ASP A 802 33.18 54.46 0.36
C ASP A 802 32.54 54.45 1.75
N THR A 803 32.73 55.56 2.45
CA THR A 803 32.07 55.90 3.73
C THR A 803 30.65 56.44 3.56
N SER A 804 30.24 56.71 2.31
CA SER A 804 28.87 57.11 1.92
C SER A 804 28.22 56.02 1.07
N ALA A 805 26.89 56.02 1.00
CA ALA A 805 26.18 55.18 0.04
C ALA A 805 26.57 55.54 -1.40
N ILE A 806 26.55 54.55 -2.28
CA ILE A 806 26.79 54.73 -3.72
C ILE A 806 25.61 54.14 -4.50
N PHE A 807 25.28 54.77 -5.63
CA PHE A 807 24.23 54.30 -6.53
C PHE A 807 24.88 53.71 -7.78
N VAL A 808 24.59 52.45 -8.07
CA VAL A 808 25.07 51.77 -9.29
C VAL A 808 24.26 52.26 -10.48
N THR A 809 24.92 52.94 -11.40
CA THR A 809 24.30 53.62 -12.57
C THR A 809 24.52 52.85 -13.86
N ARG A 810 25.41 51.86 -13.83
CA ARG A 810 25.60 50.87 -14.89
C ARG A 810 26.02 49.56 -14.23
N LEU A 811 25.42 48.46 -14.65
CA LEU A 811 25.92 47.13 -14.38
C LEU A 811 25.53 46.21 -15.53
N ARG A 812 26.53 45.70 -16.23
CA ARG A 812 26.38 44.67 -17.26
C ARG A 812 27.45 43.61 -17.10
N ILE A 813 27.15 42.41 -17.57
CA ILE A 813 28.07 41.29 -17.62
C ILE A 813 28.26 40.87 -19.07
N ARG A 814 29.51 40.61 -19.44
CA ARG A 814 29.90 40.16 -20.77
C ARG A 814 30.56 38.79 -20.72
N ALA A 815 30.39 38.00 -21.77
CA ALA A 815 30.99 36.66 -21.92
C ALA A 815 31.73 36.57 -23.26
N LEU A 816 32.76 35.72 -23.35
CA LEU A 816 33.48 35.52 -24.61
C LEU A 816 32.72 34.63 -25.59
N THR A 817 31.93 33.68 -25.10
CA THR A 817 31.06 32.84 -25.93
C THR A 817 29.74 32.56 -25.23
N ALA A 818 28.66 32.39 -26.02
CA ALA A 818 27.34 32.03 -25.52
C ALA A 818 26.54 31.24 -26.59
N LEU A 819 25.61 30.39 -26.15
CA LEU A 819 24.60 29.75 -27.00
C LEU A 819 23.27 30.46 -26.81
N ARG A 820 22.82 31.19 -27.84
CA ARG A 820 21.57 31.93 -27.85
C ARG A 820 20.41 31.01 -28.20
N LEU A 821 19.31 31.15 -27.46
CA LEU A 821 18.04 30.47 -27.76
C LEU A 821 17.39 31.07 -29.01
N GLN A 822 16.96 30.22 -29.94
CA GLN A 822 16.21 30.61 -31.13
C GLN A 822 14.71 30.68 -30.85
N GLU A 823 13.91 31.10 -31.83
CA GLU A 823 12.46 31.01 -31.74
C GLU A 823 12.00 29.56 -31.59
N LYS A 824 10.99 29.33 -30.74
CA LYS A 824 10.39 28.01 -30.55
C LYS A 824 9.72 27.55 -31.84
N SER A 825 9.82 26.25 -32.12
CA SER A 825 9.16 25.60 -33.24
C SER A 825 8.44 24.35 -32.75
N SER A 826 7.25 24.07 -33.28
CA SER A 826 6.48 22.88 -32.91
C SER A 826 6.29 21.91 -34.09
N VAL A 827 6.15 20.64 -33.76
CA VAL A 827 5.73 19.55 -34.64
C VAL A 827 4.46 18.92 -34.09
N LEU A 828 3.71 18.22 -34.96
CA LEU A 828 2.40 17.64 -34.66
C LEU A 828 2.37 16.19 -35.15
N ALA A 829 1.83 15.30 -34.33
CA ALA A 829 1.38 13.96 -34.69
C ALA A 829 -0.09 13.77 -34.25
N GLU A 830 -0.91 13.14 -35.09
CA GLU A 830 -2.34 12.97 -34.84
C GLU A 830 -2.91 11.70 -35.47
N ASP A 831 -3.75 10.97 -34.74
CA ASP A 831 -4.57 9.89 -35.30
C ASP A 831 -6.04 10.27 -35.41
N THR A 832 -6.50 10.41 -36.65
CA THR A 832 -7.88 10.84 -36.94
C THR A 832 -8.93 9.77 -36.60
N THR A 833 -8.55 8.49 -36.53
CA THR A 833 -9.46 7.37 -36.25
C THR A 833 -9.82 7.36 -34.78
N SER A 834 -8.81 7.39 -33.91
CA SER A 834 -8.88 7.56 -32.47
C SER A 834 -9.63 8.83 -32.10
N GLN A 835 -9.34 9.97 -32.74
CA GLN A 835 -10.08 11.23 -32.49
C GLN A 835 -11.58 11.12 -32.78
N THR A 836 -11.95 10.34 -33.81
CA THR A 836 -13.36 10.09 -34.13
C THR A 836 -14.05 9.25 -33.04
N THR A 837 -13.32 8.31 -32.45
CA THR A 837 -13.84 7.38 -31.43
C THR A 837 -13.86 7.98 -30.03
N TYR A 838 -12.77 8.62 -29.59
CA TYR A 838 -12.53 9.06 -28.21
C TYR A 838 -12.52 10.59 -28.04
N GLY A 839 -12.70 11.34 -29.12
CA GLY A 839 -12.56 12.79 -29.15
C GLY A 839 -11.09 13.24 -29.22
N ILE A 840 -10.86 14.54 -29.42
CA ILE A 840 -9.52 15.12 -29.44
C ILE A 840 -8.97 15.18 -28.01
N ARG A 841 -7.81 14.56 -27.80
CA ARG A 841 -7.12 14.49 -26.51
C ARG A 841 -5.67 14.89 -26.67
N THR A 842 -5.36 16.09 -26.18
CA THR A 842 -4.08 16.76 -26.44
C THR A 842 -3.01 16.38 -25.42
N HIS A 843 -1.81 16.10 -25.92
CA HIS A 843 -0.59 16.03 -25.13
C HIS A 843 0.44 17.02 -25.66
N ASN A 844 1.03 17.82 -24.76
CA ASN A 844 2.02 18.82 -25.12
C ASN A 844 3.34 18.52 -24.42
N VAL A 845 4.41 18.43 -25.19
CA VAL A 845 5.78 18.27 -24.68
C VAL A 845 6.58 19.53 -25.02
N ASP A 846 7.10 20.23 -24.02
CA ASP A 846 8.08 21.32 -24.21
C ASP A 846 9.47 20.70 -24.15
N ALA A 847 9.96 20.25 -25.30
CA ALA A 847 11.24 19.58 -25.46
C ALA A 847 12.39 20.61 -25.33
N ARG A 848 13.16 20.47 -24.27
CA ARG A 848 14.31 21.29 -23.94
C ARG A 848 15.59 20.76 -24.57
N ILE A 849 15.77 19.44 -24.60
CA ILE A 849 17.00 18.76 -25.01
C ILE A 849 17.08 18.68 -26.53
N LEU A 850 16.01 18.26 -27.19
CA LEU A 850 15.93 18.11 -28.65
C LEU A 850 16.25 19.42 -29.40
N ASP A 851 17.12 19.37 -30.42
CA ASP A 851 17.57 20.54 -31.20
C ASP A 851 17.18 20.44 -32.69
N THR A 852 16.69 19.28 -33.14
CA THR A 852 16.25 19.09 -34.51
C THR A 852 14.74 18.85 -34.60
N ARG A 853 14.16 19.30 -35.72
CA ARG A 853 12.75 19.00 -36.05
C ARG A 853 12.53 17.49 -36.27
N TYR A 854 13.57 16.76 -36.69
CA TYR A 854 13.49 15.33 -36.93
C TYR A 854 13.31 14.56 -35.62
N GLU A 855 14.17 14.78 -34.62
CA GLU A 855 14.05 14.14 -33.31
C GLU A 855 12.70 14.45 -32.65
N ALA A 856 12.25 15.71 -32.72
CA ALA A 856 10.96 16.10 -32.16
C ALA A 856 9.77 15.42 -32.86
N GLN A 857 9.85 15.21 -34.18
CA GLN A 857 8.80 14.48 -34.91
C GLN A 857 8.80 13.00 -34.51
N THR A 858 9.97 12.38 -34.38
CA THR A 858 10.08 10.98 -33.94
C THR A 858 9.50 10.79 -32.53
N LEU A 859 9.70 11.73 -31.61
CA LEU A 859 9.06 11.69 -30.29
C LEU A 859 7.54 11.84 -30.39
N ALA A 860 7.05 12.78 -31.21
CA ALA A 860 5.61 12.99 -31.38
C ALA A 860 4.92 11.74 -31.95
N ASP A 861 5.51 11.12 -32.97
CA ASP A 861 5.00 9.90 -33.61
C ASP A 861 5.04 8.70 -32.63
N ASP A 862 6.10 8.56 -31.82
CA ASP A 862 6.23 7.48 -30.84
C ASP A 862 5.18 7.55 -29.71
N ILE A 863 4.93 8.74 -29.17
CA ILE A 863 3.89 8.94 -28.15
C ILE A 863 2.52 8.65 -28.75
N GLU A 864 2.25 9.19 -29.94
CA GLU A 864 0.98 8.99 -30.65
C GLU A 864 0.70 7.51 -30.90
N THR A 865 1.64 6.76 -31.47
CA THR A 865 1.47 5.32 -31.76
C THR A 865 1.29 4.45 -30.50
N LYS A 866 1.72 4.91 -29.32
CA LYS A 866 1.62 4.15 -28.06
C LYS A 866 0.37 4.48 -27.23
N GLU A 867 -0.28 5.60 -27.54
CA GLU A 867 -1.35 6.18 -26.73
C GLU A 867 -2.57 6.61 -27.55
N ASP A 868 -2.59 6.36 -28.86
CA ASP A 868 -3.72 6.60 -29.75
C ASP A 868 -4.93 5.72 -29.38
N ASP A 869 -4.70 4.51 -28.89
CA ASP A 869 -5.73 3.58 -28.43
C ASP A 869 -5.68 3.31 -26.90
N PRO A 870 -6.82 2.93 -26.29
CA PRO A 870 -6.89 2.68 -24.86
C PRO A 870 -6.14 1.40 -24.50
N ARG A 871 -5.20 1.51 -23.56
CA ARG A 871 -4.47 0.37 -22.98
C ARG A 871 -4.99 0.05 -21.61
N ALA A 872 -5.46 -1.18 -21.42
CA ALA A 872 -6.03 -1.58 -20.15
C ALA A 872 -4.98 -1.51 -19.04
N THR A 873 -5.40 -1.00 -17.87
CA THR A 873 -4.61 -1.08 -16.64
C THR A 873 -5.27 -2.10 -15.73
N VAL A 874 -4.50 -3.07 -15.26
CA VAL A 874 -4.99 -4.16 -14.41
C VAL A 874 -4.26 -4.13 -13.09
N GLN A 875 -4.99 -4.21 -11.97
CA GLN A 875 -4.39 -4.41 -10.66
C GLN A 875 -4.66 -5.84 -10.21
N ILE A 876 -3.63 -6.58 -9.82
CA ILE A 876 -3.77 -7.93 -9.26
C ILE A 876 -3.11 -8.03 -7.89
N VAL A 877 -3.62 -8.94 -7.06
CA VAL A 877 -3.05 -9.26 -5.74
C VAL A 877 -2.52 -10.68 -5.73
N LEU A 878 -1.21 -10.82 -5.53
CA LEU A 878 -0.50 -12.09 -5.38
C LEU A 878 -0.14 -12.32 -3.91
N ALA A 879 -0.15 -13.56 -3.46
CA ALA A 879 0.32 -13.89 -2.11
C ALA A 879 1.12 -15.19 -2.09
N ASN A 880 2.05 -15.29 -1.14
CA ASN A 880 3.04 -16.35 -1.04
C ASN A 880 2.44 -17.68 -0.52
N ALA A 881 1.82 -18.42 -1.43
CA ALA A 881 1.27 -19.75 -1.18
C ALA A 881 2.31 -20.83 -0.86
N THR A 882 3.41 -20.78 -1.60
CA THR A 882 4.47 -21.79 -1.66
C THR A 882 5.81 -21.06 -1.77
N LYS A 883 6.91 -21.77 -1.50
CA LYS A 883 8.26 -21.23 -1.72
C LYS A 883 8.46 -20.77 -3.16
N GLU A 884 8.03 -21.57 -4.14
CA GLU A 884 8.13 -21.23 -5.56
C GLU A 884 7.34 -19.97 -5.91
N ASN A 885 6.14 -19.80 -5.34
CA ASN A 885 5.33 -18.59 -5.53
C ASN A 885 6.00 -17.37 -4.88
N LEU A 886 6.59 -17.53 -3.70
CA LEU A 886 7.35 -16.46 -3.04
C LEU A 886 8.54 -16.04 -3.90
N THR A 887 9.35 -16.99 -4.39
CA THR A 887 10.50 -16.68 -5.27
C THR A 887 10.06 -15.95 -6.52
N LYS A 888 9.00 -16.42 -7.19
CA LYS A 888 8.44 -15.75 -8.38
C LYS A 888 7.97 -14.34 -8.06
N ILE A 889 7.22 -14.13 -6.97
CA ILE A 889 6.75 -12.80 -6.55
C ILE A 889 7.94 -11.85 -6.26
N LEU A 890 8.97 -12.36 -5.57
CA LEU A 890 10.14 -11.58 -5.19
C LEU A 890 11.12 -11.37 -6.34
N SER A 891 11.08 -12.17 -7.41
CA SER A 891 11.93 -11.96 -8.58
C SER A 891 11.38 -10.90 -9.55
N LEU A 892 10.10 -10.52 -9.43
CA LEU A 892 9.48 -9.53 -10.31
C LEU A 892 10.09 -8.14 -10.12
N GLN A 893 10.31 -7.45 -11.22
CA GLN A 893 10.80 -6.09 -11.29
C GLN A 893 9.83 -5.20 -12.06
N LEU A 894 10.02 -3.88 -11.98
CA LEU A 894 9.32 -2.96 -12.87
C LEU A 894 9.66 -3.30 -14.32
N SER A 895 8.72 -3.03 -15.22
CA SER A 895 8.82 -3.30 -16.66
C SER A 895 8.94 -4.77 -17.08
N ASP A 896 8.98 -5.73 -16.15
CA ASP A 896 8.83 -7.14 -16.48
C ASP A 896 7.50 -7.37 -17.23
N ARG A 897 7.58 -8.16 -18.30
CA ARG A 897 6.41 -8.64 -19.04
C ARG A 897 5.83 -9.86 -18.34
N VAL A 898 4.53 -9.88 -18.15
CA VAL A 898 3.78 -10.94 -17.46
C VAL A 898 2.48 -11.25 -18.19
N THR A 899 2.05 -12.49 -18.18
CA THR A 899 0.78 -12.91 -18.80
C THR A 899 -0.30 -13.03 -17.74
N ILE A 900 -1.48 -12.47 -17.97
CA ILE A 900 -2.68 -12.76 -17.17
C ILE A 900 -3.55 -13.76 -17.92
N ASN A 901 -3.72 -14.94 -17.34
CA ASN A 901 -4.66 -15.95 -17.82
C ASN A 901 -5.90 -15.97 -16.91
N TYR A 902 -6.99 -15.36 -17.38
CA TYR A 902 -8.29 -15.36 -16.73
C TYR A 902 -9.24 -16.26 -17.53
N SER A 903 -9.22 -17.56 -17.21
CA SER A 903 -9.98 -18.56 -17.94
C SER A 903 -11.49 -18.30 -17.96
N SER A 904 -12.04 -17.81 -16.84
CA SER A 904 -13.48 -17.52 -16.71
C SER A 904 -13.96 -16.32 -17.55
N MET A 905 -13.07 -15.37 -17.86
CA MET A 905 -13.37 -14.19 -18.69
C MET A 905 -12.82 -14.31 -20.12
N GLY A 906 -12.09 -15.39 -20.42
CA GLY A 906 -11.47 -15.60 -21.73
C GLY A 906 -10.29 -14.67 -22.01
N ILE A 907 -9.64 -14.12 -20.98
CA ILE A 907 -8.49 -13.21 -21.13
C ILE A 907 -7.20 -14.03 -21.06
N ASN A 908 -6.30 -13.83 -22.03
CA ASN A 908 -4.96 -14.40 -22.04
C ASN A 908 -4.00 -13.44 -22.73
N GLU A 909 -3.73 -12.32 -22.04
CA GLU A 909 -3.01 -11.17 -22.58
C GLU A 909 -1.76 -10.86 -21.75
N ASP A 910 -0.81 -10.19 -22.39
CA ASP A 910 0.43 -9.76 -21.75
C ASP A 910 0.38 -8.31 -21.28
N PHE A 911 1.02 -8.07 -20.15
CA PHE A 911 1.11 -6.77 -19.51
C PHE A 911 2.54 -6.48 -19.07
N TYR A 912 2.89 -5.20 -18.98
CA TYR A 912 4.09 -4.72 -18.30
C TYR A 912 3.77 -4.32 -16.86
N ILE A 913 4.67 -4.62 -15.94
CA ILE A 913 4.57 -4.15 -14.55
C ILE A 913 4.93 -2.66 -14.46
N ASN A 914 3.97 -1.80 -14.08
CA ASN A 914 4.19 -0.38 -13.88
C ASN A 914 4.40 0.01 -12.41
N LYS A 915 3.81 -0.74 -11.48
CA LYS A 915 3.91 -0.48 -10.03
C LYS A 915 3.86 -1.79 -9.27
N ILE A 916 4.66 -1.89 -8.21
CA ILE A 916 4.61 -3.01 -7.26
C ILE A 916 4.42 -2.43 -5.87
N GLN A 917 3.54 -3.06 -5.09
CA GLN A 917 3.39 -2.77 -3.68
C GLN A 917 3.52 -4.07 -2.89
N TYR A 918 4.39 -4.12 -1.88
CA TYR A 918 4.48 -5.27 -0.99
C TYR A 918 3.82 -4.98 0.36
N ARG A 919 3.20 -6.02 0.92
CA ARG A 919 2.82 -6.07 2.33
C ARG A 919 3.44 -7.29 2.97
N VAL A 920 4.12 -7.07 4.09
CA VAL A 920 4.76 -8.15 4.84
C VAL A 920 4.15 -8.18 6.24
N SER A 921 3.64 -9.34 6.62
CA SER A 921 2.98 -9.54 7.91
C SER A 921 3.44 -10.83 8.58
N ASN A 922 3.06 -10.98 9.85
CA ASN A 922 3.38 -12.17 10.66
C ASN A 922 4.89 -12.45 10.73
N GLY A 923 5.71 -11.41 10.91
CA GLY A 923 7.16 -11.54 11.05
C GLY A 923 7.89 -12.02 9.78
N GLY A 924 7.33 -11.80 8.60
CA GLY A 924 7.93 -12.17 7.31
C GLY A 924 7.36 -13.44 6.68
N LEU A 925 6.43 -14.12 7.35
CA LEU A 925 5.85 -15.37 6.88
C LEU A 925 4.80 -15.17 5.79
N ALA A 926 4.11 -14.03 5.80
CA ALA A 926 3.10 -13.68 4.81
C ALA A 926 3.56 -12.46 4.01
N VAL A 927 3.76 -12.65 2.71
CA VAL A 927 4.16 -11.64 1.73
C VAL A 927 3.06 -11.56 0.67
N GLU A 928 2.44 -10.40 0.57
CA GLU A 928 1.49 -10.04 -0.47
C GLU A 928 2.14 -9.03 -1.42
N ALA A 929 1.90 -9.17 -2.72
CA ALA A 929 2.33 -8.23 -3.74
C ALA A 929 1.13 -7.77 -4.56
N VAL A 930 0.89 -6.46 -4.57
CA VAL A 930 -0.09 -5.81 -5.44
C VAL A 930 0.65 -5.27 -6.65
N LEU A 931 0.33 -5.79 -7.84
CA LEU A 931 0.92 -5.35 -9.09
C LEU A 931 -0.07 -4.46 -9.83
N THR A 932 0.40 -3.31 -10.32
CA THR A 932 -0.33 -2.52 -11.32
C THR A 932 0.34 -2.75 -12.67
N LEU A 933 -0.46 -3.24 -13.60
CA LEU A 933 -0.05 -3.78 -14.88
C LEU A 933 -0.66 -2.92 -15.99
N ILE A 934 0.07 -2.69 -17.07
CA ILE A 934 -0.43 -2.02 -18.27
C ILE A 934 -0.32 -2.95 -19.47
N GLU A 935 -1.36 -3.03 -20.28
CA GLU A 935 -1.42 -3.87 -21.47
C GLU A 935 -0.24 -3.58 -22.43
N VAL A 936 0.38 -4.61 -23.01
CA VAL A 936 1.57 -4.44 -23.87
C VAL A 936 1.26 -3.68 -25.16
N SER A 937 0.14 -4.01 -25.82
CA SER A 937 -0.30 -3.48 -27.10
C SER A 937 -1.70 -2.92 -26.99
#